data_AF-A0A2D8UR17-F1
#
_entry.id   AF-A0A2D8UR17-F1
#
_cell.length_a   1.000
_cell.length_b   1.000
_cell.length_c   1.000
_cell.angle_alpha   90.00
_cell.angle_beta   90.00
_cell.angle_gamma   90.00
#
_symmetry.space_group_name_H-M   'P 1'
#
loop_
_entity.id
_entity.type
_entity.pdbx_description
1 polymer ?
#
loop_
_entity_poly.entity_id
_entity_poly.type
_entity_poly.pdbx_seq_one_letter_code
_entity_poly.pdbx_strand_id
1 'polypeptide(L)'
;MKILKIAFKNINSLRGEHEIDFTKEPFLQNSLFAITGPTGSGKTTILDVISLALFNQVPRLGKLSTTEVLKKGAILTRNQQEAYAKITYECKQGIFASTWEISTARTGNLRDYHMELANLESGHLDLKKSDVPGKNEELIGLSYDQFIKSVVLAQGEFAKFLQVPKKERGALLEKITGTQIYRNIGQEAYLKYKEIGTQIEGKRLKIETFREQLLAEEVYAEKQNQAEKLQLEKKNLSLSIEKNAEALQLKKKLQEQQNQLSTTEKQITEVEAATTTFEKDKGSQLKQHEEIQLFSEELNLWQNLQNEQKKNTEEIAKIQHYLKEFNQQRTHLQTEFSSTFQLEITPENASDKLAIYKENLRRLISERSELLSIYKTSEQNISGFMKGFQFASKPSNTKVFLQEVKEKQAEKSSSFEKLKEKFQLQEKYIPVWQEEIQQQLKLNRAAEKESFEIQQLKKEIDQKTKELQSLGDSLKKLPQQVEKLQQELKLKNAQLEAKQKTLEVEQLQKKLEDYRKDLVENEPCPLCGSTHHPFASAHPEVENSLKTEVEQLQKTIQQLQKELTQLETQLQQFRQQQEKLEKEFTPTEKLLAEKEKEFEENFKVILQQRKEQSFAEMETKLETNVKELDQAKRLQEDLDQLQNLAEKVKELAELITKGKAKSEAIESLFKGTHFENEISTAETSWNRNEQNIYQQQQLLATTEKSLAEVNQQLEKLNLNLSNKLQAKGYASIEKALSLRLSAYEAQTWQKEREQLQQKNIELKTLQQKLQEEIKLLKEKDTETSLEQLQEKLQQEKESLTKNEEELNEVSRLLKNQTENLNKIKKLQHEIGKELEQSEHWKILNDLIGDKTGNKFNDFAQDLTLAQLLQLANKRLMHLSDRYRIDQPTDEEDDSLVAIDEHMGRQRRSIKTLSGGETFILSLALALALSDLASRNIEINSLFIDEGFGTLDPETLDQTLDTLEVLQAESSKMIGVISHVESLKERIATQIQLTQNGQGYSNLKIV
;
A
#
# COMPACT_ATOMS: atom_id res chain seq x y z
N MET A 1 6.79 -36.82 0.27
CA MET A 1 8.01 -37.01 -0.54
C MET A 1 8.56 -38.39 -0.29
N LYS A 2 8.73 -39.18 -1.35
CA LYS A 2 9.42 -40.48 -1.36
C LYS A 2 10.40 -40.47 -2.54
N ILE A 3 11.66 -40.82 -2.32
CA ILE A 3 12.64 -40.94 -3.40
C ILE A 3 12.45 -42.31 -4.08
N LEU A 4 12.29 -42.31 -5.40
CA LEU A 4 12.05 -43.51 -6.20
C LEU A 4 13.32 -43.98 -6.91
N LYS A 5 14.09 -43.05 -7.49
CA LYS A 5 15.28 -43.36 -8.29
C LYS A 5 16.29 -42.23 -8.22
N ILE A 6 17.57 -42.59 -8.15
CA ILE A 6 18.72 -41.68 -8.26
C ILE A 6 19.59 -42.17 -9.42
N ALA A 7 19.94 -41.28 -10.34
CA ALA A 7 20.87 -41.56 -11.42
C ALA A 7 21.91 -40.43 -11.49
N PHE A 8 23.18 -40.75 -11.63
CA PHE A 8 24.24 -39.76 -11.66
C PHE A 8 25.47 -40.24 -12.42
N LYS A 9 26.27 -39.31 -12.90
CA LYS A 9 27.46 -39.59 -13.70
C LYS A 9 28.62 -38.71 -13.29
N ASN A 10 29.79 -39.31 -13.10
CA ASN A 10 31.06 -38.60 -12.87
C ASN A 10 31.05 -37.56 -11.72
N ILE A 11 30.51 -37.92 -10.54
CA ILE A 11 30.50 -37.04 -9.36
C ILE A 11 31.49 -37.55 -8.27
N ASN A 12 32.30 -36.64 -7.73
CA ASN A 12 33.34 -36.83 -6.72
C ASN A 12 34.36 -37.94 -7.06
N SER A 13 34.25 -39.09 -6.39
CA SER A 13 35.10 -40.27 -6.60
C SER A 13 34.44 -41.30 -7.52
N LEU A 14 33.14 -41.18 -7.79
CA LEU A 14 32.36 -42.12 -8.59
C LEU A 14 32.51 -41.74 -10.07
N ARG A 15 33.15 -42.63 -10.83
CA ARG A 15 33.43 -42.45 -12.26
C ARG A 15 32.50 -43.33 -13.08
N GLY A 16 32.08 -42.84 -14.24
CA GLY A 16 31.05 -43.51 -15.05
C GLY A 16 29.64 -43.14 -14.60
N GLU A 17 28.67 -43.85 -15.15
CA GLU A 17 27.25 -43.68 -14.92
C GLU A 17 26.75 -44.70 -13.89
N HIS A 18 25.99 -44.24 -12.90
CA HIS A 18 25.53 -45.00 -11.75
C HIS A 18 24.04 -44.77 -11.55
N GLU A 19 23.31 -45.85 -11.28
CA GLU A 19 21.86 -45.82 -11.06
C GLU A 19 21.52 -46.60 -9.78
N ILE A 20 20.66 -46.01 -8.95
CA ILE A 20 20.07 -46.62 -7.76
C ILE A 20 18.56 -46.50 -7.92
N ASP A 21 17.87 -47.62 -8.14
CA ASP A 21 16.43 -47.67 -8.33
C ASP A 21 15.77 -48.36 -7.13
N PHE A 22 15.16 -47.57 -6.26
CA PHE A 22 14.50 -48.06 -5.04
C PHE A 22 13.15 -48.72 -5.31
N THR A 23 12.69 -48.75 -6.57
CA THR A 23 11.46 -49.45 -7.00
C THR A 23 11.69 -50.90 -7.42
N LYS A 24 12.94 -51.41 -7.30
CA LYS A 24 13.35 -52.77 -7.66
C LYS A 24 13.87 -53.54 -6.45
N GLU A 25 13.90 -54.87 -6.57
CA GLU A 25 14.63 -55.72 -5.62
C GLU A 25 16.14 -55.38 -5.68
N PRO A 26 16.86 -55.37 -4.54
CA PRO A 26 16.46 -55.80 -3.18
C PRO A 26 15.70 -54.75 -2.33
N PHE A 27 15.51 -53.50 -2.79
CA PHE A 27 14.91 -52.42 -1.98
C PHE A 27 13.39 -52.54 -1.76
N LEU A 28 12.69 -53.33 -2.58
CA LEU A 28 11.27 -53.62 -2.38
C LEU A 28 10.97 -54.48 -1.14
N GLN A 29 11.91 -55.33 -0.74
CA GLN A 29 11.72 -56.28 0.38
C GLN A 29 12.17 -55.68 1.71
N ASN A 30 13.24 -54.86 1.71
CA ASN A 30 13.77 -54.17 2.88
C ASN A 30 13.85 -52.66 2.62
N SER A 31 13.09 -51.84 3.38
CA SER A 31 13.19 -50.37 3.28
C SER A 31 14.27 -49.75 4.19
N LEU A 32 14.95 -50.57 5.00
CA LEU A 32 16.22 -50.25 5.65
C LEU A 32 17.38 -50.77 4.78
N PHE A 33 18.33 -49.90 4.42
CA PHE A 33 19.52 -50.29 3.65
C PHE A 33 20.78 -49.55 4.13
N ALA A 34 21.95 -50.16 3.90
CA ALA A 34 23.23 -49.61 4.31
C ALA A 34 24.09 -49.15 3.12
N ILE A 35 24.65 -47.94 3.18
CA ILE A 35 25.68 -47.45 2.26
C ILE A 35 27.05 -47.70 2.92
N THR A 36 27.77 -48.70 2.43
CA THR A 36 28.98 -49.24 3.10
C THR A 36 30.24 -49.06 2.26
N GLY A 37 31.40 -48.92 2.92
CA GLY A 37 32.70 -48.76 2.27
C GLY A 37 33.73 -48.09 3.18
N PRO A 38 35.03 -48.10 2.81
CA PRO A 38 36.08 -47.47 3.61
C PRO A 38 35.94 -45.93 3.69
N THR A 39 36.66 -45.30 4.61
CA THR A 39 36.69 -43.83 4.71
C THR A 39 37.31 -43.25 3.43
N GLY A 40 36.66 -42.26 2.82
CA GLY A 40 37.08 -41.70 1.53
C GLY A 40 36.51 -42.40 0.29
N SER A 41 35.77 -43.51 0.41
CA SER A 41 35.16 -44.22 -0.74
C SER A 41 33.98 -43.49 -1.42
N GLY A 42 33.72 -42.22 -1.05
CA GLY A 42 32.66 -41.41 -1.65
C GLY A 42 31.25 -41.68 -1.13
N LYS A 43 31.04 -42.32 0.02
CA LYS A 43 29.69 -42.64 0.56
C LYS A 43 28.73 -41.44 0.59
N THR A 44 29.14 -40.32 1.19
CA THR A 44 28.38 -39.05 1.25
C THR A 44 28.08 -38.44 -0.14
N THR A 45 28.76 -38.86 -1.22
CA THR A 45 28.46 -38.40 -2.58
C THR A 45 27.03 -38.70 -2.99
N ILE A 46 26.43 -39.78 -2.50
CA ILE A 46 25.03 -40.10 -2.80
C ILE A 46 24.10 -39.03 -2.21
N LEU A 47 24.44 -38.46 -1.04
CA LEU A 47 23.69 -37.34 -0.45
C LEU A 47 23.94 -36.02 -1.18
N ASP A 48 25.19 -35.77 -1.56
CA ASP A 48 25.54 -34.62 -2.40
C ASP A 48 24.71 -34.65 -3.71
N VAL A 49 24.58 -35.82 -4.36
CA VAL A 49 23.78 -36.02 -5.58
C VAL A 49 22.31 -35.68 -5.36
N ILE A 50 21.72 -36.12 -4.24
CA ILE A 50 20.31 -35.83 -3.90
C ILE A 50 20.11 -34.32 -3.72
N SER A 51 20.93 -33.65 -2.92
CA SER A 51 20.78 -32.22 -2.63
C SER A 51 21.11 -31.33 -3.85
N LEU A 52 22.07 -31.78 -4.68
CA LEU A 52 22.48 -31.12 -5.91
C LEU A 52 21.36 -31.15 -6.95
N ALA A 53 20.76 -32.32 -7.19
CA ALA A 53 19.67 -32.51 -8.13
C ALA A 53 18.39 -31.76 -7.76
N LEU A 54 18.15 -31.51 -6.46
CA LEU A 54 16.96 -30.80 -5.97
C LEU A 54 17.15 -29.29 -5.79
N PHE A 55 18.29 -28.84 -5.26
CA PHE A 55 18.45 -27.46 -4.75
C PHE A 55 19.70 -26.73 -5.27
N ASN A 56 20.46 -27.31 -6.21
CA ASN A 56 21.77 -26.82 -6.66
C ASN A 56 22.72 -26.47 -5.48
N GLN A 57 22.67 -27.30 -4.44
CA GLN A 57 23.36 -27.11 -3.17
C GLN A 57 23.92 -28.44 -2.67
N VAL A 58 25.09 -28.39 -2.05
CA VAL A 58 25.75 -29.55 -1.42
C VAL A 58 26.07 -29.20 0.03
N PRO A 59 25.66 -29.98 1.04
CA PRO A 59 25.83 -29.66 2.47
C PRO A 59 27.25 -29.24 2.85
N ARG A 60 28.25 -29.87 2.24
CA ARG A 60 29.68 -29.66 2.52
C ARG A 60 30.30 -28.48 1.78
N LEU A 61 29.64 -27.97 0.73
CA LEU A 61 30.20 -26.96 -0.19
C LEU A 61 29.35 -25.69 -0.30
N GLY A 62 28.08 -25.72 0.11
CA GLY A 62 27.11 -24.62 0.02
C GLY A 62 26.35 -24.58 -1.30
N LYS A 63 25.87 -23.38 -1.69
CA LYS A 63 25.37 -23.10 -3.04
C LYS A 63 26.49 -23.24 -4.06
N LEU A 64 26.11 -23.62 -5.28
CA LEU A 64 27.07 -23.94 -6.33
C LEU A 64 26.92 -23.00 -7.53
N SER A 65 27.96 -22.21 -7.73
CA SER A 65 28.27 -21.52 -8.98
C SER A 65 29.42 -22.22 -9.71
N THR A 66 29.55 -22.01 -11.02
CA THR A 66 30.68 -22.48 -11.84
C THR A 66 32.03 -22.10 -11.23
N THR A 67 32.12 -20.90 -10.64
CA THR A 67 33.30 -20.38 -9.95
C THR A 67 33.64 -21.14 -8.67
N GLU A 68 32.63 -21.63 -7.93
CA GLU A 68 32.83 -22.43 -6.72
C GLU A 68 33.19 -23.88 -7.03
N VAL A 69 32.59 -24.46 -8.09
CA VAL A 69 32.99 -25.78 -8.62
C VAL A 69 34.46 -25.76 -9.04
N LEU A 70 34.91 -24.71 -9.73
CA LEU A 70 36.31 -24.49 -10.10
C LEU A 70 37.22 -24.25 -8.88
N LYS A 71 36.84 -23.35 -7.95
CA LYS A 71 37.68 -23.00 -6.78
C LYS A 71 37.81 -24.13 -5.76
N LYS A 72 36.74 -24.91 -5.53
CA LYS A 72 36.72 -25.99 -4.54
C LYS A 72 37.08 -27.36 -5.15
N GLY A 73 36.99 -27.51 -6.48
CA GLY A 73 37.54 -28.64 -7.23
C GLY A 73 36.95 -30.02 -6.90
N ALA A 74 35.74 -30.06 -6.31
CA ALA A 74 35.26 -31.19 -5.52
C ALA A 74 33.80 -31.59 -5.83
N ILE A 75 33.40 -31.57 -7.12
CA ILE A 75 32.13 -32.18 -7.58
C ILE A 75 32.34 -32.98 -8.88
N LEU A 76 32.99 -32.41 -9.90
CA LEU A 76 33.30 -33.16 -11.12
C LEU A 76 34.43 -34.16 -10.87
N THR A 77 34.19 -35.44 -11.19
CA THR A 77 35.22 -36.50 -11.07
C THR A 77 36.44 -36.16 -11.95
N ARG A 78 37.65 -36.33 -11.39
CA ARG A 78 38.91 -35.98 -12.06
C ARG A 78 39.00 -36.57 -13.48
N ASN A 79 39.50 -35.75 -14.41
CA ASN A 79 39.69 -36.08 -15.83
C ASN A 79 38.40 -36.47 -16.58
N GLN A 80 37.21 -36.05 -16.11
CA GLN A 80 35.94 -36.18 -16.84
C GLN A 80 35.48 -34.84 -17.40
N GLN A 81 34.66 -34.88 -18.45
CA GLN A 81 34.19 -33.69 -19.20
C GLN A 81 32.71 -33.37 -18.98
N GLU A 82 31.98 -34.21 -18.26
CA GLU A 82 30.56 -34.04 -17.97
C GLU A 82 30.20 -34.75 -16.68
N ALA A 83 29.26 -34.19 -15.94
CA ALA A 83 28.63 -34.81 -14.79
C ALA A 83 27.15 -34.44 -14.72
N TYR A 84 26.31 -35.36 -14.25
CA TYR A 84 24.90 -35.09 -13.97
C TYR A 84 24.46 -35.74 -12.66
N ALA A 85 23.43 -35.17 -12.05
CA ALA A 85 22.71 -35.68 -10.90
C ALA A 85 21.20 -35.59 -11.20
N LYS A 86 20.51 -36.72 -11.22
CA LYS A 86 19.08 -36.82 -11.50
C LYS A 86 18.38 -37.59 -10.39
N ILE A 87 17.25 -37.07 -9.94
CA ILE A 87 16.44 -37.70 -8.91
C ILE A 87 14.97 -37.71 -9.31
N THR A 88 14.35 -38.89 -9.21
CA THR A 88 12.91 -39.07 -9.37
C THR A 88 12.29 -39.27 -8.00
N TYR A 89 11.27 -38.46 -7.69
CA TYR A 89 10.58 -38.49 -6.40
C TYR A 89 9.06 -38.33 -6.56
N GLU A 90 8.32 -38.85 -5.59
CA GLU A 90 6.86 -38.79 -5.48
C GLU A 90 6.47 -37.78 -4.38
N CYS A 91 5.54 -36.88 -4.67
CA CYS A 91 4.94 -35.96 -3.69
C CYS A 91 3.41 -35.87 -3.86
N LYS A 92 2.74 -35.08 -3.02
CA LYS A 92 1.26 -34.92 -3.05
C LYS A 92 0.70 -34.41 -4.40
N GLN A 93 1.56 -33.88 -5.27
CA GLN A 93 1.19 -33.32 -6.58
C GLN A 93 1.55 -34.23 -7.78
N GLY A 94 2.10 -35.43 -7.55
CA GLY A 94 2.50 -36.37 -8.60
C GLY A 94 3.96 -36.82 -8.49
N ILE A 95 4.48 -37.42 -9.57
CA ILE A 95 5.86 -37.91 -9.66
C ILE A 95 6.70 -36.99 -10.54
N PHE A 96 7.78 -36.46 -9.98
CA PHE A 96 8.66 -35.49 -10.63
C PHE A 96 10.09 -36.03 -10.76
N ALA A 97 10.78 -35.61 -11.81
CA ALA A 97 12.20 -35.85 -12.03
C ALA A 97 12.94 -34.51 -12.11
N SER A 98 13.81 -34.26 -11.13
CA SER A 98 14.69 -33.08 -11.10
C SER A 98 16.09 -33.49 -11.55
N THR A 99 16.64 -32.75 -12.52
CA THR A 99 17.92 -33.05 -13.16
C THR A 99 18.84 -31.84 -13.04
N TRP A 100 20.08 -32.05 -12.63
CA TRP A 100 21.16 -31.07 -12.61
C TRP A 100 22.32 -31.60 -13.45
N GLU A 101 22.88 -30.77 -14.33
CA GLU A 101 23.96 -31.17 -15.24
C GLU A 101 25.04 -30.09 -15.36
N ILE A 102 26.29 -30.52 -15.54
CA ILE A 102 27.41 -29.63 -15.86
C ILE A 102 28.36 -30.32 -16.86
N SER A 103 28.91 -29.56 -17.79
CA SER A 103 29.87 -30.08 -18.78
C SER A 103 31.00 -29.11 -19.05
N THR A 104 32.13 -29.60 -19.52
CA THR A 104 33.23 -28.79 -20.02
C THR A 104 33.07 -28.54 -21.51
N ALA A 105 33.32 -27.32 -21.97
CA ALA A 105 33.47 -27.00 -23.38
C ALA A 105 34.73 -27.68 -23.98
N ARG A 106 34.86 -27.67 -25.31
CA ARG A 106 35.96 -28.34 -26.03
C ARG A 106 37.34 -27.72 -25.75
N THR A 107 37.33 -26.53 -25.16
CA THR A 107 38.45 -25.83 -24.52
C THR A 107 39.08 -26.59 -23.36
N GLY A 108 38.27 -27.23 -22.52
CA GLY A 108 38.58 -27.59 -21.13
C GLY A 108 37.76 -26.79 -20.10
N ASN A 109 37.12 -25.69 -20.52
CA ASN A 109 36.43 -24.74 -19.65
C ASN A 109 35.12 -25.31 -19.08
N LEU A 110 34.80 -25.08 -17.81
CA LEU A 110 33.50 -25.48 -17.24
C LEU A 110 32.38 -24.57 -17.76
N ARG A 111 31.36 -25.15 -18.40
CA ARG A 111 30.12 -24.45 -18.76
C ARG A 111 29.30 -24.17 -17.50
N ASP A 112 28.43 -23.17 -17.61
CA ASP A 112 27.41 -22.92 -16.59
C ASP A 112 26.45 -24.12 -16.49
N TYR A 113 26.00 -24.43 -15.27
CA TYR A 113 25.18 -25.61 -15.01
C TYR A 113 23.80 -25.49 -15.68
N HIS A 114 23.21 -26.63 -16.02
CA HIS A 114 21.82 -26.75 -16.40
C HIS A 114 21.03 -27.38 -15.24
N MET A 115 19.76 -26.99 -15.09
CA MET A 115 18.88 -27.59 -14.11
C MET A 115 17.45 -27.58 -14.67
N GLU A 116 16.77 -28.71 -14.58
CA GLU A 116 15.48 -28.97 -15.20
C GLU A 116 14.58 -29.76 -14.23
N LEU A 117 13.27 -29.53 -14.33
CA LEU A 117 12.24 -30.25 -13.60
C LEU A 117 11.15 -30.72 -14.55
N ALA A 118 10.88 -32.02 -14.58
CA ALA A 118 9.82 -32.62 -15.38
C ALA A 118 8.82 -33.37 -14.50
N ASN A 119 7.54 -33.28 -14.81
CA ASN A 119 6.52 -34.19 -14.30
C ASN A 119 6.49 -35.42 -15.22
N LEU A 120 6.52 -36.64 -14.67
CA LEU A 120 6.51 -37.86 -15.48
C LEU A 120 5.18 -38.14 -16.19
N GLU A 121 4.09 -37.48 -15.78
CA GLU A 121 2.76 -37.60 -16.41
C GLU A 121 2.50 -36.50 -17.45
N SER A 122 2.91 -35.26 -17.18
CA SER A 122 2.61 -34.10 -18.04
C SER A 122 3.80 -33.55 -18.85
N GLY A 123 5.00 -34.09 -18.65
CA GLY A 123 6.23 -33.67 -19.32
C GLY A 123 6.99 -32.54 -18.62
N HIS A 124 7.88 -31.90 -19.37
CA HIS A 124 8.81 -30.87 -18.90
C HIS A 124 8.08 -29.60 -18.43
N LEU A 125 8.54 -29.01 -17.32
CA LEU A 125 8.08 -27.70 -16.86
C LEU A 125 9.03 -26.62 -17.40
N ASP A 126 8.48 -25.66 -18.14
CA ASP A 126 9.25 -24.53 -18.70
C ASP A 126 9.62 -23.54 -17.58
N LEU A 127 10.72 -23.84 -16.90
CA LEU A 127 11.25 -23.12 -15.74
C LEU A 127 12.70 -22.73 -15.98
N LYS A 128 13.08 -21.53 -15.52
CA LYS A 128 14.49 -21.14 -15.50
C LYS A 128 15.22 -21.97 -14.46
N LYS A 129 16.46 -22.35 -14.75
CA LYS A 129 17.30 -23.14 -13.82
C LYS A 129 17.49 -22.52 -12.42
N SER A 130 17.31 -21.20 -12.27
CA SER A 130 17.32 -20.50 -10.98
C SER A 130 16.07 -20.77 -10.14
N ASP A 131 14.98 -21.10 -10.81
CA ASP A 131 13.63 -21.16 -10.25
C ASP A 131 13.27 -22.63 -9.95
N VAL A 132 13.93 -23.59 -10.61
CA VAL A 132 13.81 -25.04 -10.34
C VAL A 132 14.05 -25.39 -8.86
N PRO A 133 15.09 -24.89 -8.16
CA PRO A 133 15.22 -25.09 -6.72
C PRO A 133 13.98 -24.61 -5.94
N GLY A 134 13.47 -23.41 -6.21
CA GLY A 134 12.29 -22.87 -5.55
C GLY A 134 11.01 -23.66 -5.86
N LYS A 135 10.88 -24.18 -7.08
CA LYS A 135 9.78 -25.08 -7.44
C LYS A 135 9.89 -26.43 -6.74
N ASN A 136 11.09 -26.99 -6.59
CA ASN A 136 11.31 -28.18 -5.78
C ASN A 136 10.95 -27.91 -4.30
N GLU A 137 11.31 -26.76 -3.73
CA GLU A 137 10.89 -26.37 -2.37
C GLU A 137 9.35 -26.33 -2.24
N GLU A 138 8.64 -25.80 -3.24
CA GLU A 138 7.16 -25.76 -3.30
C GLU A 138 6.52 -27.16 -3.43
N LEU A 139 7.04 -28.01 -4.34
CA LEU A 139 6.50 -29.35 -4.61
C LEU A 139 6.77 -30.34 -3.47
N ILE A 140 7.92 -30.21 -2.81
CA ILE A 140 8.31 -31.04 -1.67
C ILE A 140 7.65 -30.50 -0.39
N GLY A 141 7.41 -29.18 -0.31
CA GLY A 141 6.93 -28.48 0.87
C GLY A 141 8.04 -28.12 1.87
N LEU A 142 9.32 -28.38 1.54
CA LEU A 142 10.48 -28.16 2.40
C LEU A 142 11.52 -27.31 1.69
N SER A 143 12.00 -26.24 2.33
CA SER A 143 13.17 -25.51 1.88
C SER A 143 14.44 -26.35 1.98
N TYR A 144 15.53 -25.96 1.32
CA TYR A 144 16.82 -26.66 1.40
C TYR A 144 17.26 -26.95 2.85
N ASP A 145 17.21 -25.95 3.74
CA ASP A 145 17.59 -26.10 5.16
C ASP A 145 16.71 -27.12 5.89
N GLN A 146 15.42 -27.15 5.54
CA GLN A 146 14.43 -28.08 6.11
C GLN A 146 14.55 -29.47 5.53
N PHE A 147 14.88 -29.59 4.24
CA PHE A 147 15.10 -30.86 3.55
C PHE A 147 16.33 -31.54 4.12
N ILE A 148 17.47 -30.84 4.24
CA ILE A 148 18.64 -31.40 4.91
C ILE A 148 18.23 -31.82 6.33
N LYS A 149 17.63 -30.93 7.13
CA LYS A 149 17.31 -31.29 8.52
C LYS A 149 16.27 -32.42 8.66
N SER A 150 15.30 -32.55 7.76
CA SER A 150 14.18 -33.50 7.93
C SER A 150 14.31 -34.80 7.12
N VAL A 151 15.21 -34.82 6.13
CA VAL A 151 15.39 -35.92 5.15
C VAL A 151 16.84 -36.44 5.14
N VAL A 152 17.84 -35.61 5.42
CA VAL A 152 19.27 -35.96 5.28
C VAL A 152 20.07 -35.51 6.51
N LEU A 153 20.21 -36.40 7.49
CA LEU A 153 21.02 -36.18 8.69
C LEU A 153 22.52 -36.12 8.34
N ALA A 154 22.92 -34.95 7.86
CA ALA A 154 24.27 -34.59 7.48
C ALA A 154 25.14 -34.24 8.69
N GLN A 155 26.44 -34.38 8.49
CA GLN A 155 27.47 -34.34 9.54
C GLN A 155 27.33 -33.15 10.52
N GLY A 156 27.14 -33.47 11.80
CA GLY A 156 27.08 -32.52 12.92
C GLY A 156 25.92 -31.52 12.99
N GLU A 157 24.99 -31.46 12.02
CA GLU A 157 23.97 -30.39 11.97
C GLU A 157 22.91 -30.46 13.09
N PHE A 158 22.50 -31.67 13.51
CA PHE A 158 21.55 -31.80 14.64
C PHE A 158 22.19 -31.60 16.01
N ALA A 159 23.47 -31.93 16.16
CA ALA A 159 24.21 -31.58 17.38
C ALA A 159 24.22 -30.05 17.56
N LYS A 160 24.36 -29.28 16.48
CA LYS A 160 24.17 -27.82 16.52
C LYS A 160 22.75 -27.43 16.93
N PHE A 161 21.70 -28.05 16.36
CA PHE A 161 20.30 -27.74 16.73
C PHE A 161 20.01 -27.86 18.23
N LEU A 162 20.59 -28.87 18.89
CA LEU A 162 20.50 -29.05 20.36
C LEU A 162 21.21 -27.94 21.17
N GLN A 163 22.31 -27.41 20.62
CA GLN A 163 23.22 -26.47 21.28
C GLN A 163 22.94 -24.99 20.98
N VAL A 164 22.23 -24.70 19.90
CA VAL A 164 21.86 -23.36 19.39
C VAL A 164 20.90 -22.64 20.36
N PRO A 165 21.04 -21.31 20.62
CA PRO A 165 20.20 -20.56 21.57
C PRO A 165 18.71 -20.50 21.22
N LYS A 166 17.85 -20.10 22.18
CA LYS A 166 16.38 -20.11 22.04
C LYS A 166 15.91 -19.35 20.80
N LYS A 167 16.47 -18.16 20.55
CA LYS A 167 16.08 -17.30 19.42
C LYS A 167 16.37 -17.91 18.04
N GLU A 168 17.52 -18.55 17.87
CA GLU A 168 17.90 -19.20 16.61
C GLU A 168 17.16 -20.53 16.43
N ARG A 169 16.98 -21.29 17.51
CA ARG A 169 16.15 -22.51 17.53
C ARG A 169 14.69 -22.19 17.18
N GLY A 170 14.17 -21.10 17.73
CA GLY A 170 12.84 -20.57 17.45
C GLY A 170 12.64 -20.25 15.97
N ALA A 171 13.57 -19.53 15.35
CA ALA A 171 13.55 -19.24 13.91
C ALA A 171 13.65 -20.49 13.02
N LEU A 172 14.29 -21.57 13.49
CA LEU A 172 14.30 -22.86 12.80
C LEU A 172 12.95 -23.59 12.94
N LEU A 173 12.40 -23.63 14.15
CA LEU A 173 11.07 -24.21 14.42
C LEU A 173 9.96 -23.48 13.64
N GLU A 174 9.99 -22.14 13.61
CA GLU A 174 9.02 -21.29 12.90
C GLU A 174 8.92 -21.64 11.41
N LYS A 175 10.08 -21.86 10.79
CA LYS A 175 10.14 -22.35 9.41
C LYS A 175 9.55 -23.76 9.31
N ILE A 176 10.07 -24.72 10.07
CA ILE A 176 9.72 -26.16 9.96
C ILE A 176 8.24 -26.42 10.23
N THR A 177 7.62 -25.65 11.13
CA THR A 177 6.25 -25.91 11.62
C THR A 177 5.23 -24.88 11.16
N GLY A 178 5.66 -23.82 10.46
CA GLY A 178 4.79 -22.82 9.86
C GLY A 178 4.23 -21.77 10.84
N THR A 179 4.81 -21.59 12.03
CA THR A 179 4.30 -20.62 13.04
C THR A 179 4.41 -19.16 12.61
N GLN A 180 5.06 -18.88 11.47
CA GLN A 180 5.11 -17.57 10.80
C GLN A 180 3.73 -16.87 10.70
N ILE A 181 2.63 -17.63 10.60
CA ILE A 181 1.27 -17.08 10.62
C ILE A 181 0.96 -16.32 11.92
N TYR A 182 1.40 -16.81 13.08
CA TYR A 182 1.18 -16.17 14.37
C TYR A 182 1.96 -14.86 14.50
N ARG A 183 3.15 -14.78 13.89
CA ARG A 183 3.89 -13.51 13.75
C ARG A 183 3.07 -12.46 13.02
N ASN A 184 2.47 -12.83 11.89
CA ASN A 184 1.68 -11.92 11.08
C ASN A 184 0.41 -11.46 11.82
N ILE A 185 -0.27 -12.37 12.54
CA ILE A 185 -1.45 -12.03 13.35
C ILE A 185 -1.10 -11.04 14.48
N GLY A 186 0.05 -11.22 15.15
CA GLY A 186 0.53 -10.29 16.18
C GLY A 186 0.84 -8.89 15.63
N GLN A 187 1.42 -8.80 14.43
CA GLN A 187 1.66 -7.52 13.76
C GLN A 187 0.36 -6.80 13.39
N GLU A 188 -0.62 -7.52 12.83
CA GLU A 188 -1.93 -6.93 12.46
C GLU A 188 -2.72 -6.43 13.68
N ALA A 189 -2.71 -7.17 14.79
CA ALA A 189 -3.33 -6.73 16.04
C ALA A 189 -2.72 -5.40 16.56
N TYR A 190 -1.39 -5.30 16.52
CA TYR A 190 -0.67 -4.08 16.89
C TYR A 190 -0.96 -2.91 15.94
N LEU A 191 -0.99 -3.14 14.62
CA LEU A 191 -1.29 -2.11 13.63
C LEU A 191 -2.72 -1.57 13.79
N LYS A 192 -3.71 -2.44 14.00
CA LYS A 192 -5.12 -2.04 14.21
C LYS A 192 -5.32 -1.23 15.48
N TYR A 193 -4.73 -1.65 16.60
CA TYR A 193 -4.79 -0.88 17.84
C TYR A 193 -4.13 0.50 17.69
N LYS A 194 -2.96 0.57 17.04
CA LYS A 194 -2.25 1.83 16.78
C LYS A 194 -3.05 2.78 15.86
N GLU A 195 -3.68 2.26 14.82
CA GLU A 195 -4.51 3.04 13.88
C GLU A 195 -5.65 3.76 14.62
N ILE A 196 -6.40 3.02 15.46
CA ILE A 196 -7.49 3.57 16.26
C ILE A 196 -6.96 4.63 17.25
N GLY A 197 -5.83 4.37 17.92
CA GLY A 197 -5.19 5.32 18.82
C GLY A 197 -4.84 6.66 18.15
N THR A 198 -4.31 6.64 16.92
CA THR A 198 -4.00 7.88 16.19
C THR A 198 -5.24 8.67 15.77
N GLN A 199 -6.36 8.00 15.47
CA GLN A 199 -7.64 8.65 15.17
C GLN A 199 -8.21 9.36 16.40
N ILE A 200 -8.16 8.69 17.57
CA ILE A 200 -8.62 9.25 18.85
C ILE A 200 -7.79 10.49 19.23
N GLU A 201 -6.46 10.44 19.12
CA GLU A 201 -5.60 11.61 19.37
C GLU A 201 -5.88 12.76 18.40
N GLY A 202 -6.10 12.46 17.11
CA GLY A 202 -6.52 13.46 16.13
C GLY A 202 -7.86 14.14 16.45
N LYS A 203 -8.76 13.48 17.19
CA LYS A 203 -10.00 14.08 17.70
C LYS A 203 -9.79 14.84 19.01
N ARG A 204 -8.90 14.37 19.89
CA ARG A 204 -8.50 15.10 21.12
C ARG A 204 -7.89 16.45 20.82
N LEU A 205 -6.94 16.52 19.88
CA LEU A 205 -6.34 17.78 19.42
C LEU A 205 -7.39 18.78 18.91
N LYS A 206 -8.41 18.31 18.15
CA LYS A 206 -9.52 19.15 17.70
C LYS A 206 -10.39 19.68 18.85
N ILE A 207 -10.58 18.88 19.91
CA ILE A 207 -11.27 19.34 21.13
C ILE A 207 -10.47 20.45 21.81
N GLU A 208 -9.14 20.34 21.87
CA GLU A 208 -8.30 21.41 22.45
C GLU A 208 -8.38 22.70 21.62
N THR A 209 -8.28 22.62 20.28
CA THR A 209 -8.46 23.81 19.42
C THR A 209 -9.84 24.46 19.60
N PHE A 210 -10.91 23.69 19.80
CA PHE A 210 -12.23 24.26 20.09
C PHE A 210 -12.33 24.82 21.51
N ARG A 211 -11.59 24.28 22.49
CA ARG A 211 -11.52 24.81 23.87
C ARG A 211 -10.78 26.13 23.94
N GLU A 212 -9.68 26.29 23.20
CA GLU A 212 -8.95 27.56 23.09
C GLU A 212 -9.82 28.70 22.53
N GLN A 213 -10.85 28.35 21.75
CA GLN A 213 -11.82 29.30 21.20
C GLN A 213 -13.02 29.57 22.12
N LEU A 214 -13.09 28.95 23.31
CA LEU A 214 -14.15 29.23 24.28
C LEU A 214 -13.82 30.47 25.10
N LEU A 215 -14.84 31.31 25.31
CA LEU A 215 -14.85 32.32 26.36
C LEU A 215 -14.77 31.63 27.73
N ALA A 216 -14.02 32.24 28.66
CA ALA A 216 -14.04 31.85 30.07
C ALA A 216 -15.46 31.95 30.65
N GLU A 217 -15.82 31.10 31.61
CA GLU A 217 -17.19 31.02 32.13
C GLU A 217 -17.68 32.35 32.72
N GLU A 218 -16.81 33.09 33.41
CA GLU A 218 -17.11 34.44 33.94
C GLU A 218 -17.48 35.43 32.81
N VAL A 219 -16.69 35.46 31.74
CA VAL A 219 -16.92 36.34 30.57
C VAL A 219 -18.15 35.89 29.79
N TYR A 220 -18.41 34.58 29.71
CA TYR A 220 -19.62 34.05 29.07
C TYR A 220 -20.88 34.46 29.84
N ALA A 221 -20.88 34.32 31.17
CA ALA A 221 -21.98 34.77 32.03
C ALA A 221 -22.18 36.30 31.96
N GLU A 222 -21.09 37.07 31.94
CA GLU A 222 -21.15 38.53 31.72
C GLU A 222 -21.79 38.87 30.36
N LYS A 223 -21.43 38.17 29.28
CA LYS A 223 -22.01 38.37 27.95
C LYS A 223 -23.47 37.93 27.85
N GLN A 224 -23.88 36.88 28.57
CA GLN A 224 -25.30 36.50 28.69
C GLN A 224 -26.10 37.61 29.39
N ASN A 225 -25.63 38.08 30.55
CA ASN A 225 -26.24 39.19 31.28
C ASN A 225 -26.29 40.48 30.45
N GLN A 226 -25.24 40.77 29.66
CA GLN A 226 -25.21 41.91 28.73
C GLN A 226 -26.26 41.77 27.63
N ALA A 227 -26.43 40.58 27.03
CA ALA A 227 -27.45 40.32 26.03
C ALA A 227 -28.87 40.48 26.60
N GLU A 228 -29.15 39.91 27.77
CA GLU A 228 -30.45 40.05 28.45
C GLU A 228 -30.77 41.52 28.77
N LYS A 229 -29.78 42.27 29.26
CA LYS A 229 -29.91 43.71 29.53
C LYS A 229 -30.19 44.50 28.26
N LEU A 230 -29.41 44.30 27.19
CA LEU A 230 -29.62 44.98 25.89
C LEU A 230 -30.98 44.62 25.27
N GLN A 231 -31.44 43.37 25.43
CA GLN A 231 -32.74 42.93 24.95
C GLN A 231 -33.90 43.56 25.75
N LEU A 232 -33.73 43.74 27.07
CA LEU A 232 -34.68 44.48 27.91
C LEU A 232 -34.71 45.98 27.57
N GLU A 233 -33.54 46.60 27.38
CA GLU A 233 -33.42 48.00 26.95
C GLU A 233 -34.04 48.23 25.57
N LYS A 234 -33.78 47.35 24.60
CA LYS A 234 -34.44 47.35 23.28
C LYS A 234 -35.97 47.32 23.42
N LYS A 235 -36.51 46.43 24.26
CA LYS A 235 -37.96 46.32 24.51
C LYS A 235 -38.53 47.60 25.14
N ASN A 236 -37.80 48.20 26.08
CA ASN A 236 -38.22 49.46 26.72
C ASN A 236 -38.16 50.64 25.75
N LEU A 237 -37.12 50.72 24.91
CA LEU A 237 -36.98 51.72 23.84
C LEU A 237 -38.08 51.58 22.80
N SER A 238 -38.41 50.35 22.34
CA SER A 238 -39.49 50.15 21.38
C SER A 238 -40.85 50.58 21.95
N LEU A 239 -41.12 50.30 23.23
CA LEU A 239 -42.35 50.77 23.92
C LEU A 239 -42.36 52.30 24.13
N SER A 240 -41.20 52.93 24.36
CA SER A 240 -41.10 54.40 24.44
C SER A 240 -41.36 55.04 23.08
N ILE A 241 -40.76 54.51 22.01
CA ILE A 241 -40.94 54.98 20.63
C ILE A 241 -42.40 54.82 20.19
N GLU A 242 -43.04 53.69 20.51
CA GLU A 242 -44.46 53.45 20.24
C GLU A 242 -45.33 54.49 20.97
N LYS A 243 -45.15 54.65 22.29
CA LYS A 243 -45.86 55.66 23.08
C LYS A 243 -45.63 57.10 22.63
N ASN A 244 -44.39 57.45 22.25
CA ASN A 244 -44.06 58.78 21.74
C ASN A 244 -44.61 59.00 20.31
N ALA A 245 -44.72 57.95 19.50
CA ALA A 245 -45.39 57.98 18.19
C ALA A 245 -46.90 58.15 18.35
N GLU A 246 -47.53 57.46 19.30
CA GLU A 246 -48.94 57.66 19.67
C GLU A 246 -49.18 59.10 20.15
N ALA A 247 -48.33 59.64 21.02
CA ALA A 247 -48.42 61.02 21.48
C ALA A 247 -48.23 62.06 20.34
N LEU A 248 -47.34 61.77 19.38
CA LEU A 248 -47.17 62.60 18.18
C LEU A 248 -48.41 62.54 17.28
N GLN A 249 -49.00 61.35 17.08
CA GLN A 249 -50.27 61.19 16.36
C GLN A 249 -51.41 61.92 17.08
N LEU A 250 -51.47 61.85 18.41
CA LEU A 250 -52.45 62.53 19.25
C LEU A 250 -52.39 64.05 19.03
N LYS A 251 -51.18 64.65 19.09
CA LYS A 251 -51.00 66.11 18.86
C LYS A 251 -51.34 66.52 17.42
N LYS A 252 -50.98 65.73 16.41
CA LYS A 252 -51.38 65.99 15.02
C LYS A 252 -52.89 65.97 14.85
N LYS A 253 -53.56 64.96 15.42
CA LYS A 253 -55.03 64.83 15.43
C LYS A 253 -55.70 65.98 16.21
N LEU A 254 -55.12 66.42 17.31
CA LEU A 254 -55.59 67.54 18.12
C LEU A 254 -55.50 68.87 17.35
N GLN A 255 -54.41 69.09 16.60
CA GLN A 255 -54.25 70.24 15.70
C GLN A 255 -55.24 70.21 14.53
N GLU A 256 -55.46 69.04 13.94
CA GLU A 256 -56.46 68.81 12.88
C GLU A 256 -57.89 69.09 13.36
N GLN A 257 -58.28 68.56 14.53
CA GLN A 257 -59.60 68.82 15.12
C GLN A 257 -59.79 70.28 15.54
N GLN A 258 -58.76 70.99 16.02
CA GLN A 258 -58.86 72.43 16.30
C GLN A 258 -59.16 73.25 15.04
N ASN A 259 -58.51 72.92 13.92
CA ASN A 259 -58.81 73.55 12.63
C ASN A 259 -60.25 73.24 12.21
N GLN A 260 -60.71 71.99 12.38
CA GLN A 260 -62.06 71.54 12.06
C GLN A 260 -63.15 72.19 12.95
N LEU A 261 -62.86 72.46 14.22
CA LEU A 261 -63.76 73.22 15.09
C LEU A 261 -63.97 74.64 14.54
N SER A 262 -62.89 75.32 14.13
CA SER A 262 -62.97 76.70 13.59
C SER A 262 -63.78 76.81 12.28
N THR A 263 -63.85 75.73 11.49
CA THR A 263 -64.69 75.67 10.28
C THR A 263 -66.14 75.33 10.62
N THR A 264 -66.36 74.46 11.62
CA THR A 264 -67.70 74.11 12.14
C THR A 264 -68.42 75.33 12.73
N GLU A 265 -67.72 76.18 13.48
CA GLU A 265 -68.30 77.38 14.09
C GLU A 265 -68.85 78.38 13.06
N LYS A 266 -68.18 78.54 11.92
CA LYS A 266 -68.67 79.36 10.79
C LYS A 266 -69.94 78.78 10.16
N GLN A 267 -70.04 77.45 10.08
CA GLN A 267 -71.21 76.77 9.50
C GLN A 267 -72.45 76.87 10.40
N ILE A 268 -72.30 76.94 11.73
CA ILE A 268 -73.44 77.14 12.66
C ILE A 268 -74.15 78.46 12.36
N THR A 269 -73.39 79.56 12.22
CA THR A 269 -73.94 80.88 11.94
C THR A 269 -74.69 80.97 10.60
N GLU A 270 -74.35 80.11 9.63
CA GLU A 270 -75.06 80.03 8.35
C GLU A 270 -76.37 79.22 8.45
N VAL A 271 -76.38 78.13 9.24
CA VAL A 271 -77.56 77.26 9.42
C VAL A 271 -78.65 77.92 10.30
N GLU A 272 -78.27 78.74 11.28
CA GLU A 272 -79.24 79.48 12.10
C GLU A 272 -80.11 80.42 11.26
N ALA A 273 -79.50 81.14 10.30
CA ALA A 273 -80.21 82.02 9.38
C ALA A 273 -81.16 81.27 8.42
N ALA A 274 -80.83 80.02 8.05
CA ALA A 274 -81.68 79.19 7.21
C ALA A 274 -82.88 78.56 7.96
N THR A 275 -82.76 78.38 9.28
CA THR A 275 -83.80 77.73 10.10
C THR A 275 -85.06 78.61 10.22
N THR A 276 -84.88 79.92 10.37
CA THR A 276 -85.99 80.90 10.51
C THR A 276 -86.79 81.10 9.22
N THR A 277 -86.20 80.84 8.05
CA THR A 277 -86.90 80.87 6.76
C THR A 277 -87.79 79.63 6.56
N PHE A 278 -87.33 78.45 7.00
CA PHE A 278 -88.04 77.19 6.78
C PHE A 278 -89.42 77.11 7.44
N GLU A 279 -89.56 77.56 8.71
CA GLU A 279 -90.82 77.42 9.46
C GLU A 279 -91.98 78.25 8.87
N LYS A 280 -91.64 79.33 8.14
CA LYS A 280 -92.62 80.23 7.51
C LYS A 280 -93.33 79.61 6.31
N ASP A 281 -92.63 78.75 5.56
CA ASP A 281 -93.06 78.33 4.22
C ASP A 281 -93.65 76.92 4.17
N LYS A 282 -93.22 76.00 5.05
CA LYS A 282 -93.55 74.55 4.97
C LYS A 282 -94.41 73.99 6.11
N GLY A 283 -94.71 74.78 7.15
CA GLY A 283 -95.25 74.28 8.42
C GLY A 283 -96.70 73.75 8.42
N SER A 284 -97.56 74.20 7.51
CA SER A 284 -98.99 73.84 7.51
C SER A 284 -99.29 72.47 6.88
N GLN A 285 -98.49 72.05 5.89
CA GLN A 285 -98.65 70.77 5.19
C GLN A 285 -98.25 69.58 6.07
N LEU A 286 -97.31 69.77 6.99
CA LEU A 286 -96.82 68.71 7.90
C LEU A 286 -97.93 68.12 8.78
N LYS A 287 -98.88 68.95 9.25
CA LYS A 287 -100.00 68.52 10.11
C LYS A 287 -100.97 67.54 9.43
N GLN A 288 -101.12 67.61 8.11
CA GLN A 288 -102.04 66.73 7.37
C GLN A 288 -101.48 65.30 7.23
N HIS A 289 -100.16 65.11 7.42
CA HIS A 289 -99.53 63.79 7.44
C HIS A 289 -99.84 63.01 8.73
N GLU A 290 -99.96 63.71 9.87
CA GLU A 290 -100.18 63.11 11.20
C GLU A 290 -101.51 62.35 11.29
N GLU A 291 -102.55 62.77 10.55
CA GLU A 291 -103.86 62.11 10.52
C GLU A 291 -103.85 60.75 9.80
N ILE A 292 -102.92 60.53 8.86
CA ILE A 292 -102.79 59.28 8.09
C ILE A 292 -102.08 58.18 8.92
N GLN A 293 -101.41 58.56 10.01
CA GLN A 293 -100.63 57.67 10.88
C GLN A 293 -101.47 56.59 11.59
N LEU A 294 -102.80 56.77 11.67
CA LEU A 294 -103.75 55.83 12.28
C LEU A 294 -103.84 54.46 11.58
N PHE A 295 -103.37 54.34 10.33
CA PHE A 295 -103.32 53.08 9.56
C PHE A 295 -101.89 52.53 9.42
N SER A 296 -100.96 53.03 10.23
CA SER A 296 -99.52 52.80 10.07
C SER A 296 -99.10 51.33 10.21
N GLU A 297 -99.65 50.53 11.12
CA GLU A 297 -99.21 49.14 11.31
C GLU A 297 -99.42 48.26 10.06
N GLU A 298 -100.58 48.36 9.43
CA GLU A 298 -100.89 47.57 8.23
C GLU A 298 -100.17 48.11 6.97
N LEU A 299 -99.96 49.43 6.89
CA LEU A 299 -99.09 50.05 5.88
C LEU A 299 -97.61 49.69 6.08
N ASN A 300 -97.15 49.58 7.33
CA ASN A 300 -95.79 49.19 7.69
C ASN A 300 -95.57 47.69 7.45
N LEU A 301 -96.56 46.82 7.69
CA LEU A 301 -96.49 45.40 7.33
C LEU A 301 -96.36 45.22 5.80
N TRP A 302 -97.12 46.01 5.03
CA TRP A 302 -97.00 46.05 3.57
C TRP A 302 -95.62 46.54 3.13
N GLN A 303 -95.12 47.61 3.76
CA GLN A 303 -93.78 48.15 3.48
C GLN A 303 -92.66 47.20 3.94
N ASN A 304 -92.86 46.40 5.00
CA ASN A 304 -91.91 45.40 5.49
C ASN A 304 -91.85 44.19 4.57
N LEU A 305 -92.98 43.67 4.09
CA LEU A 305 -92.98 42.59 3.09
C LEU A 305 -92.40 43.06 1.74
N GLN A 306 -92.62 44.33 1.35
CA GLN A 306 -91.89 44.98 0.25
C GLN A 306 -90.38 45.05 0.53
N ASN A 307 -89.96 45.39 1.74
CA ASN A 307 -88.55 45.42 2.14
C ASN A 307 -87.92 44.01 2.19
N GLU A 308 -88.66 42.96 2.57
CA GLU A 308 -88.21 41.57 2.54
C GLU A 308 -88.15 41.04 1.09
N GLN A 309 -89.12 41.37 0.25
CA GLN A 309 -89.07 41.12 -1.20
C GLN A 309 -87.84 41.78 -1.83
N LYS A 310 -87.55 43.03 -1.45
CA LYS A 310 -86.37 43.78 -1.89
C LYS A 310 -85.08 43.18 -1.32
N LYS A 311 -85.04 42.80 -0.04
CA LYS A 311 -83.87 42.19 0.58
C LYS A 311 -83.57 40.83 -0.05
N ASN A 312 -84.57 39.98 -0.25
CA ASN A 312 -84.41 38.68 -0.89
C ASN A 312 -83.96 38.85 -2.35
N THR A 313 -84.44 39.84 -3.10
CA THR A 313 -83.93 40.14 -4.46
C THR A 313 -82.51 40.71 -4.45
N GLU A 314 -82.14 41.57 -3.50
CA GLU A 314 -80.76 42.04 -3.30
C GLU A 314 -79.81 40.90 -2.87
N GLU A 315 -80.30 39.94 -2.08
CA GLU A 315 -79.56 38.78 -1.59
C GLU A 315 -79.39 37.72 -2.69
N ILE A 316 -80.42 37.47 -3.51
CA ILE A 316 -80.30 36.73 -4.77
C ILE A 316 -79.29 37.39 -5.71
N ALA A 317 -79.32 38.72 -5.87
CA ALA A 317 -78.35 39.43 -6.70
C ALA A 317 -76.91 39.30 -6.18
N LYS A 318 -76.71 39.29 -4.84
CA LYS A 318 -75.40 39.00 -4.22
C LYS A 318 -74.94 37.56 -4.44
N ILE A 319 -75.83 36.58 -4.27
CA ILE A 319 -75.52 35.16 -4.51
C ILE A 319 -75.20 34.93 -5.98
N GLN A 320 -75.95 35.53 -6.90
CA GLN A 320 -75.67 35.52 -8.34
C GLN A 320 -74.34 36.22 -8.68
N HIS A 321 -73.97 37.28 -7.95
CA HIS A 321 -72.66 37.93 -8.07
C HIS A 321 -71.52 36.99 -7.62
N TYR A 322 -71.63 36.37 -6.44
CA TYR A 322 -70.63 35.38 -5.98
C TYR A 322 -70.54 34.16 -6.90
N LEU A 323 -71.68 33.66 -7.41
CA LEU A 323 -71.67 32.61 -8.42
C LEU A 323 -70.96 33.06 -9.70
N LYS A 324 -71.13 34.32 -10.13
CA LYS A 324 -70.39 34.88 -11.27
C LYS A 324 -68.89 34.96 -10.97
N GLU A 325 -68.48 35.41 -9.79
CA GLU A 325 -67.07 35.46 -9.37
C GLU A 325 -66.44 34.05 -9.30
N PHE A 326 -67.09 33.07 -8.66
CA PHE A 326 -66.56 31.70 -8.59
C PHE A 326 -66.55 31.00 -9.96
N ASN A 327 -67.50 31.32 -10.86
CA ASN A 327 -67.43 30.87 -12.25
C ASN A 327 -66.29 31.54 -13.03
N GLN A 328 -65.98 32.81 -12.77
CA GLN A 328 -64.80 33.48 -13.33
C GLN A 328 -63.50 32.85 -12.78
N GLN A 329 -63.41 32.58 -11.47
CA GLN A 329 -62.31 31.84 -10.87
C GLN A 329 -62.17 30.44 -11.46
N ARG A 330 -63.27 29.73 -11.73
CA ARG A 330 -63.26 28.44 -12.44
C ARG A 330 -62.64 28.57 -13.82
N THR A 331 -63.06 29.56 -14.63
CA THR A 331 -62.45 29.77 -15.95
C THR A 331 -60.98 30.20 -15.88
N HIS A 332 -60.59 30.94 -14.84
CA HIS A 332 -59.19 31.28 -14.59
C HIS A 332 -58.35 30.03 -14.26
N LEU A 333 -58.83 29.19 -13.34
CA LEU A 333 -58.19 27.91 -13.00
C LEU A 333 -58.12 26.96 -14.21
N GLN A 334 -59.17 26.87 -15.04
CA GLN A 334 -59.11 26.11 -16.31
C GLN A 334 -58.02 26.64 -17.25
N THR A 335 -57.85 27.97 -17.31
CA THR A 335 -56.80 28.61 -18.12
C THR A 335 -55.41 28.36 -17.52
N GLU A 336 -55.27 28.39 -16.19
CA GLU A 336 -54.05 28.00 -15.46
C GLU A 336 -53.67 26.53 -15.72
N PHE A 337 -54.64 25.60 -15.68
CA PHE A 337 -54.39 24.19 -16.00
C PHE A 337 -53.97 23.97 -17.46
N SER A 338 -54.60 24.70 -18.39
CA SER A 338 -54.25 24.65 -19.81
C SER A 338 -52.85 25.23 -20.10
N SER A 339 -52.50 26.35 -19.46
CA SER A 339 -51.23 27.06 -19.72
C SER A 339 -50.02 26.49 -18.96
N THR A 340 -50.20 26.06 -17.71
CA THR A 340 -49.12 25.55 -16.85
C THR A 340 -48.89 24.06 -17.06
N PHE A 341 -49.96 23.26 -17.15
CA PHE A 341 -49.90 21.80 -17.20
C PHE A 341 -50.33 21.19 -18.54
N GLN A 342 -50.76 22.00 -19.52
CA GLN A 342 -51.28 21.54 -20.83
C GLN A 342 -52.48 20.59 -20.70
N LEU A 343 -53.29 20.76 -19.64
CA LEU A 343 -54.47 19.94 -19.36
C LEU A 343 -55.75 20.77 -19.51
N GLU A 344 -56.65 20.34 -20.41
CA GLU A 344 -58.02 20.84 -20.45
C GLU A 344 -58.86 20.12 -19.40
N ILE A 345 -59.29 20.85 -18.37
CA ILE A 345 -60.03 20.28 -17.24
C ILE A 345 -61.49 20.75 -17.23
N THR A 346 -62.41 19.82 -16.97
CA THR A 346 -63.83 20.08 -16.67
C THR A 346 -64.20 19.40 -15.33
N PRO A 347 -65.29 19.80 -14.66
CA PRO A 347 -65.70 19.21 -13.38
C PRO A 347 -65.82 17.68 -13.40
N GLU A 348 -66.20 17.10 -14.55
CA GLU A 348 -66.41 15.68 -14.74
C GLU A 348 -65.11 14.88 -15.00
N ASN A 349 -64.05 15.52 -15.49
CA ASN A 349 -62.82 14.84 -15.92
C ASN A 349 -61.55 15.24 -15.15
N ALA A 350 -61.65 16.20 -14.22
CA ALA A 350 -60.52 16.74 -13.47
C ALA A 350 -59.70 15.66 -12.76
N SER A 351 -60.37 14.77 -12.00
CA SER A 351 -59.70 13.76 -11.19
C SER A 351 -58.91 12.76 -12.04
N ASP A 352 -59.54 12.20 -13.08
CA ASP A 352 -58.93 11.19 -13.96
C ASP A 352 -57.75 11.76 -14.76
N LYS A 353 -57.90 12.96 -15.35
CA LYS A 353 -56.82 13.60 -16.11
C LYS A 353 -55.62 13.94 -15.23
N LEU A 354 -55.85 14.44 -14.01
CA LEU A 354 -54.77 14.76 -13.07
C LEU A 354 -54.05 13.49 -12.57
N ALA A 355 -54.77 12.39 -12.35
CA ALA A 355 -54.18 11.11 -11.96
C ALA A 355 -53.23 10.57 -13.04
N ILE A 356 -53.69 10.47 -14.28
CA ILE A 356 -52.91 9.98 -15.43
C ILE A 356 -51.68 10.87 -15.69
N TYR A 357 -51.81 12.19 -15.55
CA TYR A 357 -50.71 13.13 -15.72
C TYR A 357 -49.64 12.94 -14.62
N LYS A 358 -50.04 12.89 -13.35
CA LYS A 358 -49.14 12.64 -12.20
C LYS A 358 -48.36 11.32 -12.34
N GLU A 359 -49.01 10.25 -12.79
CA GLU A 359 -48.37 8.94 -12.97
C GLU A 359 -47.31 8.97 -14.08
N ASN A 360 -47.64 9.54 -15.24
CA ASN A 360 -46.68 9.68 -16.35
C ASN A 360 -45.46 10.53 -15.97
N LEU A 361 -45.66 11.63 -15.24
CA LEU A 361 -44.58 12.51 -14.79
C LEU A 361 -43.68 11.83 -13.76
N ARG A 362 -44.26 11.13 -12.77
CA ARG A 362 -43.50 10.31 -11.81
C ARG A 362 -42.65 9.24 -12.50
N ARG A 363 -43.21 8.55 -13.51
CA ARG A 363 -42.47 7.53 -14.28
C ARG A 363 -41.26 8.14 -15.01
N LEU A 364 -41.44 9.26 -15.70
CA LEU A 364 -40.35 9.95 -16.41
C LEU A 364 -39.27 10.49 -15.46
N ILE A 365 -39.66 11.04 -14.32
CA ILE A 365 -38.72 11.50 -13.28
C ILE A 365 -37.93 10.32 -12.71
N SER A 366 -38.58 9.18 -12.44
CA SER A 366 -37.93 7.96 -11.96
C SER A 366 -36.90 7.44 -12.97
N GLU A 367 -37.30 7.25 -14.23
CA GLU A 367 -36.41 6.81 -15.33
C GLU A 367 -35.20 7.76 -15.51
N ARG A 368 -35.41 9.08 -15.38
CA ARG A 368 -34.32 10.08 -15.42
C ARG A 368 -33.40 9.96 -14.20
N SER A 369 -33.93 9.70 -13.01
CA SER A 369 -33.13 9.57 -11.78
C SER A 369 -32.22 8.34 -11.81
N GLU A 370 -32.70 7.24 -12.40
CA GLU A 370 -31.94 6.01 -12.62
C GLU A 370 -30.81 6.25 -13.64
N LEU A 371 -31.11 6.87 -14.79
CA LEU A 371 -30.08 7.26 -15.75
C LEU A 371 -29.02 8.19 -15.14
N LEU A 372 -29.40 9.08 -14.23
CA LEU A 372 -28.48 9.97 -13.52
C LEU A 372 -27.56 9.22 -12.54
N SER A 373 -28.04 8.14 -11.90
CA SER A 373 -27.20 7.31 -11.01
C SER A 373 -26.17 6.52 -11.83
N ILE A 374 -26.58 5.94 -12.97
CA ILE A 374 -25.71 5.23 -13.90
C ILE A 374 -24.66 6.19 -14.50
N TYR A 375 -25.07 7.41 -14.89
CA TYR A 375 -24.16 8.46 -15.36
C TYR A 375 -23.07 8.77 -14.32
N LYS A 376 -23.42 9.01 -13.05
CA LYS A 376 -22.45 9.33 -11.99
C LYS A 376 -21.45 8.20 -11.76
N THR A 377 -21.91 6.95 -11.76
CA THR A 377 -21.03 5.78 -11.62
C THR A 377 -20.08 5.64 -12.81
N SER A 378 -20.56 5.89 -14.03
CA SER A 378 -19.73 5.87 -15.24
C SER A 378 -18.69 7.01 -15.26
N GLU A 379 -19.08 8.21 -14.85
CA GLU A 379 -18.17 9.37 -14.71
C GLU A 379 -17.07 9.10 -13.67
N GLN A 380 -17.42 8.49 -12.52
CA GLN A 380 -16.43 8.07 -11.52
C GLN A 380 -15.45 7.02 -12.07
N ASN A 381 -15.95 6.00 -12.77
CA ASN A 381 -15.10 4.98 -13.38
C ASN A 381 -14.12 5.58 -14.41
N ILE A 382 -14.59 6.47 -15.28
CA ILE A 382 -13.75 7.20 -16.25
C ILE A 382 -12.70 8.05 -15.51
N SER A 383 -13.05 8.71 -14.40
CA SER A 383 -12.07 9.45 -13.59
C SER A 383 -10.97 8.56 -12.99
N GLY A 384 -11.24 7.26 -12.79
CA GLY A 384 -10.25 6.25 -12.42
C GLY A 384 -9.24 6.00 -13.55
N PHE A 385 -9.73 5.74 -14.76
CA PHE A 385 -8.89 5.52 -15.95
C PHE A 385 -8.13 6.78 -16.42
N MET A 386 -8.56 7.98 -16.02
CA MET A 386 -7.81 9.22 -16.30
C MET A 386 -6.52 9.34 -15.47
N LYS A 387 -6.33 8.57 -14.39
CA LYS A 387 -5.15 8.67 -13.52
C LYS A 387 -3.89 8.21 -14.26
N GLY A 388 -3.09 9.17 -14.71
CA GLY A 388 -1.88 8.96 -15.51
C GLY A 388 -1.83 9.80 -16.79
N PHE A 389 -2.96 10.38 -17.20
CA PHE A 389 -3.10 11.15 -18.43
C PHE A 389 -3.57 12.58 -18.15
N GLN A 390 -2.98 13.57 -18.83
CA GLN A 390 -3.41 14.98 -18.76
C GLN A 390 -4.38 15.30 -19.90
N PHE A 391 -5.66 15.45 -19.57
CA PHE A 391 -6.72 15.89 -20.48
C PHE A 391 -7.14 17.33 -20.16
N ALA A 392 -7.51 18.10 -21.19
CA ALA A 392 -7.95 19.49 -21.05
C ALA A 392 -9.46 19.60 -20.91
N SER A 393 -10.22 18.77 -21.63
CA SER A 393 -11.69 18.68 -21.49
C SER A 393 -12.12 17.73 -20.38
N LYS A 394 -13.34 17.98 -19.87
CA LYS A 394 -14.00 17.10 -18.89
C LYS A 394 -14.73 15.95 -19.60
N PRO A 395 -14.85 14.75 -18.97
CA PRO A 395 -15.62 13.63 -19.52
C PRO A 395 -17.05 13.96 -19.94
N SER A 396 -17.68 14.93 -19.29
CA SER A 396 -19.03 15.42 -19.61
C SER A 396 -19.16 16.05 -21.01
N ASN A 397 -18.07 16.53 -21.63
CA ASN A 397 -18.04 16.92 -23.04
C ASN A 397 -17.49 15.77 -23.90
N THR A 398 -18.26 14.69 -23.98
CA THR A 398 -17.84 13.41 -24.57
C THR A 398 -17.31 13.51 -26.01
N LYS A 399 -17.77 14.47 -26.82
CA LYS A 399 -17.24 14.67 -28.19
C LYS A 399 -15.79 15.17 -28.19
N VAL A 400 -15.50 16.24 -27.43
CA VAL A 400 -14.16 16.81 -27.35
C VAL A 400 -13.22 15.87 -26.59
N PHE A 401 -13.71 15.28 -25.50
CA PHE A 401 -12.93 14.35 -24.70
C PHE A 401 -12.55 13.08 -25.48
N LEU A 402 -13.49 12.48 -26.24
CA LEU A 402 -13.17 11.34 -27.12
C LEU A 402 -12.17 11.71 -28.24
N GLN A 403 -12.14 12.97 -28.67
CA GLN A 403 -11.15 13.44 -29.64
C GLN A 403 -9.76 13.54 -28.99
N GLU A 404 -9.61 14.18 -27.83
CA GLU A 404 -8.32 14.23 -27.10
C GLU A 404 -7.77 12.83 -26.77
N VAL A 405 -8.65 11.89 -26.43
CA VAL A 405 -8.29 10.49 -26.16
C VAL A 405 -7.72 9.82 -27.42
N LYS A 406 -8.36 10.03 -28.58
CA LYS A 406 -7.85 9.52 -29.87
C LYS A 406 -6.55 10.18 -30.30
N GLU A 407 -6.38 11.48 -30.05
CA GLU A 407 -5.15 12.21 -30.36
C GLU A 407 -3.97 11.65 -29.54
N LYS A 408 -4.15 11.43 -28.23
CA LYS A 408 -3.15 10.75 -27.39
C LYS A 408 -2.91 9.30 -27.78
N GLN A 409 -3.96 8.58 -28.19
CA GLN A 409 -3.83 7.20 -28.67
C GLN A 409 -2.99 7.16 -29.96
N ALA A 410 -3.18 8.11 -30.89
CA ALA A 410 -2.39 8.23 -32.11
C ALA A 410 -0.92 8.62 -31.81
N GLU A 411 -0.69 9.55 -30.87
CA GLU A 411 0.66 9.93 -30.40
C GLU A 411 1.41 8.73 -29.83
N LYS A 412 0.83 8.04 -28.83
CA LYS A 412 1.45 6.87 -28.20
C LYS A 412 1.59 5.70 -29.18
N SER A 413 0.63 5.49 -30.09
CA SER A 413 0.71 4.46 -31.12
C SER A 413 1.84 4.73 -32.12
N SER A 414 2.05 5.98 -32.55
CA SER A 414 3.19 6.35 -33.40
C SER A 414 4.54 6.12 -32.70
N SER A 415 4.63 6.39 -31.39
CA SER A 415 5.82 6.05 -30.60
C SER A 415 6.03 4.55 -30.44
N PHE A 416 4.95 3.78 -30.25
CA PHE A 416 5.00 2.33 -30.10
C PHE A 416 5.38 1.62 -31.41
N GLU A 417 4.82 2.00 -32.55
CA GLU A 417 5.14 1.39 -33.85
C GLU A 417 6.64 1.51 -34.20
N LYS A 418 7.29 2.65 -33.88
CA LYS A 418 8.75 2.79 -34.06
C LYS A 418 9.56 1.78 -33.25
N LEU A 419 9.13 1.49 -32.02
CA LEU A 419 9.78 0.51 -31.15
C LEU A 419 9.44 -0.93 -31.57
N LYS A 420 8.21 -1.16 -32.03
CA LYS A 420 7.71 -2.43 -32.57
C LYS A 420 8.41 -2.82 -33.87
N GLU A 421 8.74 -1.87 -34.74
CA GLU A 421 9.59 -2.09 -35.91
C GLU A 421 11.04 -2.37 -35.49
N LYS A 422 11.62 -1.53 -34.62
CA LYS A 422 13.01 -1.67 -34.14
C LYS A 422 13.30 -3.01 -33.46
N PHE A 423 12.37 -3.53 -32.65
CA PHE A 423 12.50 -4.79 -31.93
C PHE A 423 11.66 -5.94 -32.53
N GLN A 424 11.10 -5.77 -33.73
CA GLN A 424 10.29 -6.81 -34.40
C GLN A 424 9.24 -7.45 -33.48
N LEU A 425 8.54 -6.65 -32.67
CA LEU A 425 7.64 -7.10 -31.59
C LEU A 425 6.38 -7.85 -32.08
N GLN A 426 6.25 -8.07 -33.39
CA GLN A 426 5.22 -8.92 -34.01
C GLN A 426 5.59 -10.41 -33.95
N GLU A 427 6.90 -10.73 -33.98
CA GLU A 427 7.40 -12.11 -33.97
C GLU A 427 7.71 -12.61 -32.55
N LYS A 428 7.87 -11.68 -31.60
CA LYS A 428 8.40 -11.98 -30.26
C LYS A 428 7.94 -10.97 -29.21
N TYR A 429 7.41 -11.46 -28.09
CA TYR A 429 6.88 -10.62 -27.01
C TYR A 429 7.97 -9.83 -26.27
N ILE A 430 7.61 -8.64 -25.78
CA ILE A 430 8.51 -7.72 -25.06
C ILE A 430 9.26 -8.41 -23.89
N PRO A 431 8.64 -9.24 -23.02
CA PRO A 431 9.36 -9.88 -21.92
C PRO A 431 10.50 -10.80 -22.37
N VAL A 432 10.34 -11.47 -23.52
CA VAL A 432 11.37 -12.38 -24.07
C VAL A 432 12.55 -11.57 -24.62
N TRP A 433 12.27 -10.43 -25.25
CA TRP A 433 13.31 -9.47 -25.65
C TRP A 433 14.04 -8.86 -24.46
N GLN A 434 13.32 -8.50 -23.39
CA GLN A 434 13.92 -7.98 -22.15
C GLN A 434 14.87 -9.01 -21.53
N GLU A 435 14.45 -10.28 -21.47
CA GLU A 435 15.29 -11.37 -20.99
C GLU A 435 16.54 -11.57 -21.84
N GLU A 436 16.42 -11.64 -23.17
CA GLU A 436 17.58 -11.84 -24.04
C GLU A 436 18.60 -10.70 -23.96
N ILE A 437 18.14 -9.45 -23.90
CA ILE A 437 19.04 -8.30 -23.78
C ILE A 437 19.69 -8.26 -22.39
N GLN A 438 18.97 -8.64 -21.32
CA GLN A 438 19.56 -8.82 -19.99
C GLN A 438 20.61 -9.95 -19.95
N GLN A 439 20.35 -11.07 -20.63
CA GLN A 439 21.32 -12.17 -20.77
C GLN A 439 22.56 -11.71 -21.57
N GLN A 440 22.40 -11.02 -22.70
CA GLN A 440 23.51 -10.46 -23.48
C GLN A 440 24.33 -9.47 -22.64
N LEU A 441 23.68 -8.61 -21.85
CA LEU A 441 24.34 -7.62 -20.99
C LEU A 441 25.13 -8.30 -19.86
N LYS A 442 24.58 -9.36 -19.24
CA LYS A 442 25.30 -10.20 -18.27
C LYS A 442 26.53 -10.88 -18.90
N LEU A 443 26.40 -11.42 -20.11
CA LEU A 443 27.50 -12.04 -20.85
C LEU A 443 28.57 -11.01 -21.27
N ASN A 444 28.17 -9.79 -21.67
CA ASN A 444 29.09 -8.71 -22.03
C ASN A 444 29.94 -8.25 -20.82
N ARG A 445 29.32 -8.08 -19.64
CA ARG A 445 30.03 -7.77 -18.38
C ARG A 445 30.97 -8.90 -17.94
N ALA A 446 30.57 -10.16 -18.10
CA ALA A 446 31.44 -11.30 -17.80
C ALA A 446 32.65 -11.35 -18.76
N ALA A 447 32.42 -11.11 -20.05
CA ALA A 447 33.48 -11.04 -21.05
C ALA A 447 34.47 -9.90 -20.77
N GLU A 448 33.99 -8.71 -20.42
CA GLU A 448 34.87 -7.59 -20.08
C GLU A 448 35.80 -7.93 -18.90
N LYS A 449 35.24 -8.56 -17.85
CA LYS A 449 36.00 -8.98 -16.67
C LYS A 449 37.07 -10.01 -17.01
N GLU A 450 36.74 -11.09 -17.71
CA GLU A 450 37.73 -12.11 -18.09
C GLU A 450 38.78 -11.57 -19.07
N SER A 451 38.40 -10.66 -19.98
CA SER A 451 39.33 -9.96 -20.86
C SER A 451 40.35 -9.12 -20.07
N PHE A 452 39.91 -8.46 -18.99
CA PHE A 452 40.79 -7.72 -18.09
C PHE A 452 41.73 -8.63 -17.28
N GLU A 453 41.24 -9.75 -16.77
CA GLU A 453 42.06 -10.76 -16.07
C GLU A 453 43.16 -11.32 -17.01
N ILE A 454 42.83 -11.61 -18.28
CA ILE A 454 43.79 -12.00 -19.32
C ILE A 454 44.83 -10.90 -19.59
N GLN A 455 44.42 -9.63 -19.65
CA GLN A 455 45.36 -8.51 -19.82
C GLN A 455 46.32 -8.34 -18.64
N GLN A 456 45.91 -8.68 -17.41
CA GLN A 456 46.81 -8.68 -16.26
C GLN A 456 47.85 -9.81 -16.35
N LEU A 457 47.42 -11.04 -16.66
CA LEU A 457 48.32 -12.18 -16.85
C LEU A 457 49.35 -11.92 -17.97
N LYS A 458 48.95 -11.29 -19.09
CA LYS A 458 49.87 -10.86 -20.15
C LYS A 458 50.95 -9.90 -19.67
N LYS A 459 50.60 -8.93 -18.81
CA LYS A 459 51.57 -7.99 -18.24
C LYS A 459 52.53 -8.68 -17.27
N GLU A 460 52.04 -9.60 -16.45
CA GLU A 460 52.87 -10.39 -15.53
C GLU A 460 53.87 -11.29 -16.29
N ILE A 461 53.42 -11.93 -17.36
CA ILE A 461 54.28 -12.74 -18.24
C ILE A 461 55.32 -11.89 -18.96
N ASP A 462 54.96 -10.72 -19.50
CA ASP A 462 55.92 -9.80 -20.12
C ASP A 462 56.98 -9.29 -19.12
N GLN A 463 56.60 -9.01 -17.87
CA GLN A 463 57.54 -8.67 -16.79
C GLN A 463 58.49 -9.84 -16.47
N LYS A 464 57.96 -11.03 -16.19
CA LYS A 464 58.77 -12.23 -15.89
C LYS A 464 59.68 -12.64 -17.07
N THR A 465 59.23 -12.43 -18.31
CA THR A 465 60.05 -12.66 -19.52
C THR A 465 61.27 -11.75 -19.56
N LYS A 466 61.09 -10.46 -19.25
CA LYS A 466 62.20 -9.47 -19.21
C LYS A 466 63.19 -9.79 -18.08
N GLU A 467 62.70 -10.20 -16.92
CA GLU A 467 63.53 -10.64 -15.80
C GLU A 467 64.36 -11.89 -16.17
N LEU A 468 63.72 -12.93 -16.72
CA LEU A 468 64.41 -14.14 -17.19
C LEU A 468 65.48 -13.85 -18.27
N GLN A 469 65.21 -12.94 -19.21
CA GLN A 469 66.20 -12.52 -20.21
C GLN A 469 67.44 -11.88 -19.55
N SER A 470 67.23 -10.97 -18.59
CA SER A 470 68.33 -10.28 -17.87
C SER A 470 69.19 -11.21 -17.00
N LEU A 471 68.55 -12.22 -16.37
CA LEU A 471 69.22 -13.27 -15.60
C LEU A 471 70.03 -14.19 -16.54
N GLY A 472 69.43 -14.60 -17.66
CA GLY A 472 70.08 -15.44 -18.66
C GLY A 472 71.34 -14.80 -19.27
N ASP A 473 71.32 -13.50 -19.55
CA ASP A 473 72.50 -12.78 -20.05
C ASP A 473 73.60 -12.58 -19.01
N SER A 474 73.24 -12.51 -17.72
CA SER A 474 74.20 -12.52 -16.62
C SER A 474 74.85 -13.90 -16.47
N LEU A 475 74.04 -14.97 -16.51
CA LEU A 475 74.49 -16.36 -16.37
C LEU A 475 75.31 -16.89 -17.55
N LYS A 476 75.30 -16.24 -18.71
CA LYS A 476 76.26 -16.51 -19.82
C LYS A 476 77.66 -15.95 -19.54
N LYS A 477 77.76 -14.84 -18.79
CA LYS A 477 79.03 -14.10 -18.58
C LYS A 477 79.83 -14.61 -17.39
N LEU A 478 79.18 -14.86 -16.25
CA LEU A 478 79.88 -15.29 -15.03
C LEU A 478 80.69 -16.60 -15.18
N PRO A 479 80.21 -17.67 -15.87
CA PRO A 479 80.98 -18.92 -16.02
C PRO A 479 82.33 -18.72 -16.71
N GLN A 480 82.39 -17.84 -17.72
CA GLN A 480 83.64 -17.53 -18.42
C GLN A 480 84.63 -16.74 -17.54
N GLN A 481 84.13 -15.95 -16.58
CA GLN A 481 84.97 -15.24 -15.61
C GLN A 481 85.49 -16.20 -14.54
N VAL A 482 84.63 -17.09 -14.03
CA VAL A 482 84.99 -18.18 -13.11
C VAL A 482 86.05 -19.10 -13.73
N GLU A 483 85.86 -19.53 -14.99
CA GLU A 483 86.82 -20.39 -15.68
C GLU A 483 88.18 -19.71 -15.90
N LYS A 484 88.19 -18.43 -16.31
CA LYS A 484 89.43 -17.64 -16.45
C LYS A 484 90.17 -17.51 -15.11
N LEU A 485 89.45 -17.19 -14.03
CA LEU A 485 90.03 -17.13 -12.68
C LEU A 485 90.58 -18.48 -12.24
N GLN A 486 89.87 -19.59 -12.46
CA GLN A 486 90.36 -20.93 -12.16
C GLN A 486 91.64 -21.29 -12.95
N GLN A 487 91.72 -20.92 -14.23
CA GLN A 487 92.92 -21.10 -15.06
C GLN A 487 94.10 -20.24 -14.58
N GLU A 488 93.87 -18.97 -14.24
CA GLU A 488 94.89 -18.06 -13.72
C GLU A 488 95.40 -18.54 -12.36
N LEU A 489 94.51 -18.96 -11.46
CA LEU A 489 94.84 -19.50 -10.14
C LEU A 489 95.64 -20.81 -10.26
N LYS A 490 95.30 -21.68 -11.23
CA LYS A 490 96.09 -22.88 -11.57
C LYS A 490 97.48 -22.53 -12.08
N LEU A 491 97.61 -21.52 -12.95
CA LEU A 491 98.90 -21.01 -13.42
C LEU A 491 99.75 -20.43 -12.28
N LYS A 492 99.14 -19.63 -11.40
CA LYS A 492 99.81 -19.02 -10.23
C LYS A 492 100.25 -20.08 -9.21
N ASN A 493 99.44 -21.10 -8.97
CA ASN A 493 99.84 -22.26 -8.15
C ASN A 493 101.03 -23.01 -8.75
N ALA A 494 101.05 -23.26 -10.06
CA ALA A 494 102.19 -23.89 -10.73
C ALA A 494 103.45 -23.00 -10.70
N GLN A 495 103.30 -21.68 -10.83
CA GLN A 495 104.40 -20.71 -10.65
C GLN A 495 104.94 -20.71 -9.21
N LEU A 496 104.05 -20.79 -8.22
CA LEU A 496 104.42 -20.90 -6.81
C LEU A 496 105.18 -22.20 -6.54
N GLU A 497 104.68 -23.35 -6.99
CA GLU A 497 105.32 -24.66 -6.83
C GLU A 497 106.72 -24.69 -7.49
N ALA A 498 106.83 -24.14 -8.71
CA ALA A 498 108.11 -24.02 -9.41
C ALA A 498 109.11 -23.14 -8.62
N LYS A 499 108.71 -21.94 -8.19
CA LYS A 499 109.59 -21.06 -7.39
C LYS A 499 109.92 -21.63 -6.01
N GLN A 500 109.01 -22.38 -5.38
CA GLN A 500 109.28 -23.10 -4.14
C GLN A 500 110.34 -24.19 -4.34
N LYS A 501 110.26 -24.96 -5.42
CA LYS A 501 111.30 -25.95 -5.79
C LYS A 501 112.64 -25.28 -6.11
N THR A 502 112.64 -24.13 -6.81
CA THR A 502 113.87 -23.36 -7.04
C THR A 502 114.47 -22.86 -5.72
N LEU A 503 113.66 -22.30 -4.82
CA LEU A 503 114.09 -21.85 -3.49
C LEU A 503 114.62 -23.00 -2.62
N GLU A 504 114.02 -24.19 -2.73
CA GLU A 504 114.51 -25.41 -2.05
C GLU A 504 115.86 -25.87 -2.62
N VAL A 505 116.04 -25.78 -3.94
CA VAL A 505 117.34 -26.03 -4.60
C VAL A 505 118.39 -25.00 -4.21
N GLU A 506 118.06 -23.71 -4.12
CA GLU A 506 118.99 -22.68 -3.61
C GLU A 506 119.37 -22.93 -2.14
N GLN A 507 118.41 -23.34 -1.30
CA GLN A 507 118.70 -23.72 0.09
C GLN A 507 119.58 -24.97 0.19
N LEU A 508 119.43 -25.94 -0.73
CA LEU A 508 120.29 -27.11 -0.85
C LEU A 508 121.69 -26.74 -1.39
N GLN A 509 121.78 -25.86 -2.39
CA GLN A 509 123.05 -25.34 -2.90
C GLN A 509 123.80 -24.58 -1.81
N LYS A 510 123.13 -23.71 -1.05
CA LYS A 510 123.72 -23.02 0.10
C LYS A 510 124.27 -23.98 1.15
N LYS A 511 123.53 -25.04 1.50
CA LYS A 511 124.02 -26.12 2.38
C LYS A 511 125.25 -26.84 1.82
N LEU A 512 125.34 -27.01 0.50
CA LEU A 512 126.48 -27.64 -0.18
C LEU A 512 127.68 -26.69 -0.35
N GLU A 513 127.46 -25.38 -0.46
CA GLU A 513 128.50 -24.36 -0.48
C GLU A 513 129.11 -24.10 0.90
N ASP A 514 128.34 -24.28 1.98
CA ASP A 514 128.90 -24.26 3.33
C ASP A 514 129.93 -25.39 3.52
N TYR A 515 129.70 -26.61 2.99
CA TYR A 515 130.71 -27.68 2.99
C TYR A 515 131.99 -27.36 2.18
N ARG A 516 131.97 -26.40 1.24
CA ARG A 516 133.20 -25.97 0.54
C ARG A 516 134.15 -25.20 1.44
N LYS A 517 133.66 -24.57 2.51
CA LYS A 517 134.49 -23.79 3.47
C LYS A 517 135.35 -24.69 4.35
N ASP A 518 134.98 -25.96 4.49
CA ASP A 518 135.66 -26.96 5.32
C ASP A 518 136.73 -27.77 4.54
N LEU A 519 136.98 -27.46 3.27
CA LEU A 519 137.95 -28.19 2.43
C LEU A 519 139.37 -27.63 2.58
N VAL A 520 140.25 -28.42 3.20
CA VAL A 520 141.68 -28.12 3.37
C VAL A 520 142.50 -28.70 2.21
N GLU A 521 143.57 -28.00 1.80
CA GLU A 521 144.39 -28.39 0.65
C GLU A 521 145.34 -29.56 1.00
N ASN A 522 145.37 -30.59 0.14
CA ASN A 522 146.07 -31.89 0.29
C ASN A 522 145.46 -32.92 1.25
N GLU A 523 144.33 -32.64 1.91
CA GLU A 523 143.56 -33.67 2.63
C GLU A 523 142.42 -34.24 1.77
N PRO A 524 142.09 -35.55 1.88
CA PRO A 524 141.07 -36.18 1.04
C PRO A 524 139.66 -35.73 1.42
N CYS A 525 138.93 -35.16 0.46
CA CYS A 525 137.56 -34.65 0.67
C CYS A 525 136.59 -35.75 1.18
N PRO A 526 135.80 -35.51 2.24
CA PRO A 526 134.89 -36.50 2.82
C PRO A 526 133.71 -36.91 1.90
N LEU A 527 133.44 -36.16 0.82
CA LEU A 527 132.39 -36.45 -0.15
C LEU A 527 132.87 -37.18 -1.41
N CYS A 528 134.16 -37.09 -1.77
CA CYS A 528 134.67 -37.66 -3.05
C CYS A 528 136.12 -38.17 -3.04
N GLY A 529 136.86 -38.04 -1.93
CA GLY A 529 138.22 -38.60 -1.77
C GLY A 529 139.35 -37.90 -2.53
N SER A 530 139.08 -36.84 -3.31
CA SER A 530 140.11 -36.04 -3.97
C SER A 530 140.95 -35.24 -2.97
N THR A 531 142.24 -35.06 -3.24
CA THR A 531 143.17 -34.24 -2.44
C THR A 531 143.47 -32.86 -3.04
N HIS A 532 142.97 -32.56 -4.25
CA HIS A 532 143.17 -31.28 -4.93
C HIS A 532 141.83 -30.61 -5.28
N HIS A 533 141.69 -29.33 -4.93
CA HIS A 533 140.42 -28.60 -4.90
C HIS A 533 140.52 -27.22 -5.60
N PRO A 534 140.44 -27.15 -6.95
CA PRO A 534 140.66 -25.90 -7.71
C PRO A 534 139.66 -24.75 -7.49
N PHE A 535 138.62 -24.96 -6.67
CA PHE A 535 137.50 -24.03 -6.48
C PHE A 535 137.23 -23.68 -5.00
N ALA A 536 138.21 -23.89 -4.10
CA ALA A 536 138.07 -23.59 -2.67
C ALA A 536 137.97 -22.08 -2.34
N SER A 537 138.41 -21.21 -3.26
CA SER A 537 138.59 -19.76 -3.02
C SER A 537 137.58 -18.85 -3.75
N ALA A 538 136.57 -19.41 -4.42
CA ALA A 538 135.56 -18.65 -5.16
C ALA A 538 134.15 -18.86 -4.57
N HIS A 539 133.68 -17.88 -3.81
CA HIS A 539 132.30 -17.82 -3.30
C HIS A 539 131.45 -16.85 -4.16
N PRO A 540 130.35 -17.30 -4.78
CA PRO A 540 129.29 -16.42 -5.26
C PRO A 540 128.43 -15.96 -4.08
N GLU A 541 128.08 -14.67 -4.00
CA GLU A 541 126.98 -14.22 -3.15
C GLU A 541 125.65 -14.42 -3.90
N VAL A 542 124.71 -15.15 -3.30
CA VAL A 542 123.36 -15.38 -3.86
C VAL A 542 122.35 -14.50 -3.10
N GLU A 543 121.66 -13.63 -3.83
CA GLU A 543 120.66 -12.70 -3.27
C GLU A 543 119.35 -13.41 -2.85
N ASN A 544 118.75 -12.98 -1.74
CA ASN A 544 117.52 -13.56 -1.16
C ASN A 544 116.21 -13.24 -1.95
N SER A 545 116.28 -12.84 -3.22
CA SER A 545 115.14 -12.29 -3.98
C SER A 545 113.95 -13.26 -4.12
N LEU A 546 114.22 -14.55 -4.33
CA LEU A 546 113.18 -15.58 -4.55
C LEU A 546 112.21 -15.77 -3.36
N LYS A 547 112.65 -15.55 -2.11
CA LYS A 547 111.77 -15.72 -0.94
C LYS A 547 110.64 -14.69 -0.94
N THR A 548 110.95 -13.43 -1.23
CA THR A 548 109.97 -12.35 -1.32
C THR A 548 108.96 -12.56 -2.47
N GLU A 549 109.40 -13.13 -3.58
CA GLU A 549 108.50 -13.44 -4.70
C GLU A 549 107.51 -14.57 -4.37
N VAL A 550 107.94 -15.58 -3.61
CA VAL A 550 107.08 -16.67 -3.12
C VAL A 550 105.97 -16.12 -2.19
N GLU A 551 106.31 -15.22 -1.26
CA GLU A 551 105.32 -14.58 -0.36
C GLU A 551 104.32 -13.67 -1.11
N GLN A 552 104.78 -12.96 -2.16
CA GLN A 552 103.90 -12.17 -3.02
C GLN A 552 102.93 -13.06 -3.82
N LEU A 553 103.43 -14.14 -4.44
CA LEU A 553 102.61 -15.11 -5.16
C LEU A 553 101.53 -15.73 -4.26
N GLN A 554 101.86 -16.09 -3.02
CA GLN A 554 100.89 -16.62 -2.05
C GLN A 554 99.76 -15.62 -1.75
N LYS A 555 100.06 -14.33 -1.57
CA LYS A 555 99.02 -13.29 -1.38
C LYS A 555 98.13 -13.13 -2.61
N THR A 556 98.70 -13.12 -3.81
CA THR A 556 97.93 -13.07 -5.06
C THR A 556 96.99 -14.27 -5.20
N ILE A 557 97.46 -15.48 -4.88
CA ILE A 557 96.64 -16.70 -4.91
C ILE A 557 95.47 -16.59 -3.92
N GLN A 558 95.69 -16.12 -2.70
CA GLN A 558 94.62 -15.93 -1.71
C GLN A 558 93.56 -14.91 -2.17
N GLN A 559 93.99 -13.83 -2.82
CA GLN A 559 93.06 -12.85 -3.38
C GLN A 559 92.22 -13.44 -4.52
N LEU A 560 92.84 -14.14 -5.47
CA LEU A 560 92.16 -14.82 -6.57
C LEU A 560 91.19 -15.91 -6.06
N GLN A 561 91.54 -16.64 -5.01
CA GLN A 561 90.64 -17.59 -4.33
C GLN A 561 89.39 -16.90 -3.76
N LYS A 562 89.56 -15.72 -3.13
CA LYS A 562 88.44 -14.95 -2.59
C LYS A 562 87.51 -14.42 -3.69
N GLU A 563 88.07 -13.87 -4.76
CA GLU A 563 87.30 -13.37 -5.91
C GLU A 563 86.56 -14.51 -6.63
N LEU A 564 87.20 -15.68 -6.78
CA LEU A 564 86.59 -16.89 -7.33
C LEU A 564 85.37 -17.34 -6.50
N THR A 565 85.51 -17.52 -5.18
CA THR A 565 84.40 -17.95 -4.31
C THR A 565 83.22 -16.97 -4.30
N GLN A 566 83.48 -15.66 -4.44
CA GLN A 566 82.43 -14.65 -4.58
C GLN A 566 81.63 -14.82 -5.88
N LEU A 567 82.31 -15.00 -7.01
CA LEU A 567 81.66 -15.22 -8.31
C LEU A 567 80.94 -16.57 -8.39
N GLU A 568 81.49 -17.63 -7.79
CA GLU A 568 80.83 -18.94 -7.69
C GLU A 568 79.54 -18.85 -6.85
N THR A 569 79.56 -18.09 -5.75
CA THR A 569 78.37 -17.84 -4.92
C THR A 569 77.31 -17.03 -5.69
N GLN A 570 77.69 -15.98 -6.41
CA GLN A 570 76.78 -15.20 -7.26
C GLN A 570 76.18 -16.05 -8.39
N LEU A 571 77.00 -16.90 -9.02
CA LEU A 571 76.53 -17.84 -10.04
C LEU A 571 75.49 -18.82 -9.48
N GLN A 572 75.71 -19.35 -8.27
CA GLN A 572 74.74 -20.23 -7.60
C GLN A 572 73.43 -19.49 -7.26
N GLN A 573 73.51 -18.26 -6.75
CA GLN A 573 72.33 -17.44 -6.43
C GLN A 573 71.50 -17.12 -7.68
N PHE A 574 72.14 -16.68 -8.78
CA PHE A 574 71.43 -16.40 -10.03
C PHE A 574 70.83 -17.66 -10.66
N ARG A 575 71.48 -18.83 -10.55
CA ARG A 575 70.90 -20.12 -10.98
C ARG A 575 69.66 -20.48 -10.17
N GLN A 576 69.68 -20.32 -8.85
CA GLN A 576 68.52 -20.55 -7.99
C GLN A 576 67.37 -19.57 -8.28
N GLN A 577 67.68 -18.31 -8.57
CA GLN A 577 66.68 -17.31 -8.97
C GLN A 577 66.07 -17.64 -10.34
N GLN A 578 66.88 -18.02 -11.34
CA GLN A 578 66.40 -18.49 -12.64
C GLN A 578 65.48 -19.72 -12.47
N GLU A 579 65.93 -20.76 -11.75
CA GLU A 579 65.14 -21.98 -11.55
C GLU A 579 63.80 -21.70 -10.86
N LYS A 580 63.78 -20.76 -9.90
CA LYS A 580 62.54 -20.33 -9.24
C LYS A 580 61.62 -19.57 -10.21
N LEU A 581 62.15 -18.61 -10.97
CA LEU A 581 61.39 -17.84 -11.96
C LEU A 581 60.84 -18.74 -13.08
N GLU A 582 61.58 -19.74 -13.56
CA GLU A 582 61.11 -20.69 -14.58
C GLU A 582 59.98 -21.60 -14.04
N LYS A 583 60.07 -22.03 -12.77
CA LYS A 583 59.01 -22.77 -12.07
C LYS A 583 57.76 -21.93 -11.83
N GLU A 584 57.88 -20.61 -11.70
CA GLU A 584 56.76 -19.68 -11.56
C GLU A 584 56.22 -19.15 -12.91
N PHE A 585 57.05 -19.14 -13.96
CA PHE A 585 56.67 -18.67 -15.30
C PHE A 585 55.86 -19.72 -16.05
N THR A 586 56.33 -20.96 -16.09
CA THR A 586 55.71 -22.03 -16.90
C THR A 586 54.27 -22.41 -16.50
N PRO A 587 53.82 -22.30 -15.23
CA PRO A 587 52.40 -22.42 -14.90
C PRO A 587 51.59 -21.19 -15.29
N THR A 588 52.14 -19.97 -15.14
CA THR A 588 51.46 -18.71 -15.50
C THR A 588 51.22 -18.61 -17.00
N GLU A 589 52.22 -18.99 -17.81
CA GLU A 589 52.11 -19.02 -19.29
C GLU A 589 51.05 -20.01 -19.76
N LYS A 590 51.01 -21.23 -19.19
CA LYS A 590 49.95 -22.22 -19.46
C LYS A 590 48.58 -21.71 -19.05
N LEU A 591 48.47 -21.11 -17.86
CA LEU A 591 47.22 -20.54 -17.36
C LEU A 591 46.72 -19.41 -18.28
N LEU A 592 47.60 -18.57 -18.82
CA LEU A 592 47.22 -17.56 -19.82
C LEU A 592 46.69 -18.24 -21.09
N ALA A 593 47.42 -19.19 -21.67
CA ALA A 593 47.04 -19.85 -22.92
C ALA A 593 45.72 -20.65 -22.78
N GLU A 594 45.50 -21.28 -21.62
CA GLU A 594 44.22 -21.87 -21.24
C GLU A 594 43.14 -20.77 -21.18
N LYS A 595 43.35 -19.70 -20.38
CA LYS A 595 42.37 -18.61 -20.22
C LYS A 595 42.00 -17.89 -21.52
N GLU A 596 42.93 -17.66 -22.43
CA GLU A 596 42.65 -17.05 -23.74
C GLU A 596 41.75 -17.93 -24.60
N LYS A 597 42.09 -19.21 -24.71
CA LYS A 597 41.30 -20.20 -25.45
C LYS A 597 39.90 -20.36 -24.83
N GLU A 598 39.85 -20.46 -23.50
CA GLU A 598 38.66 -20.51 -22.66
C GLU A 598 37.72 -19.32 -22.90
N PHE A 599 38.29 -18.12 -22.98
CA PHE A 599 37.58 -16.88 -23.25
C PHE A 599 37.01 -16.81 -24.68
N GLU A 600 37.79 -17.20 -25.68
CA GLU A 600 37.34 -17.23 -27.09
C GLU A 600 36.18 -18.21 -27.32
N GLU A 601 36.17 -19.38 -26.66
CA GLU A 601 35.03 -20.31 -26.76
C GLU A 601 33.81 -19.83 -25.97
N ASN A 602 33.97 -19.39 -24.72
CA ASN A 602 32.84 -19.00 -23.85
C ASN A 602 32.10 -17.76 -24.37
N PHE A 603 32.84 -16.74 -24.85
CA PHE A 603 32.26 -15.46 -25.24
C PHE A 603 32.15 -15.27 -26.75
N LYS A 604 32.35 -16.33 -27.55
CA LYS A 604 32.31 -16.34 -29.02
C LYS A 604 31.15 -15.52 -29.60
N VAL A 605 29.94 -15.67 -29.05
CA VAL A 605 28.73 -14.97 -29.52
C VAL A 605 28.83 -13.46 -29.29
N ILE A 606 29.23 -13.02 -28.09
CA ILE A 606 29.42 -11.60 -27.77
C ILE A 606 30.57 -11.02 -28.61
N LEU A 607 31.69 -11.73 -28.72
CA LEU A 607 32.84 -11.30 -29.53
C LEU A 607 32.47 -11.13 -31.03
N GLN A 608 31.63 -12.01 -31.57
CA GLN A 608 31.08 -11.90 -32.93
C GLN A 608 30.04 -10.79 -33.10
N GLN A 609 29.22 -10.51 -32.08
CA GLN A 609 28.21 -9.44 -32.11
C GLN A 609 28.82 -8.05 -31.95
N ARG A 610 29.90 -7.94 -31.17
CA ARG A 610 30.61 -6.69 -30.84
C ARG A 610 31.25 -6.02 -32.06
N LYS A 611 31.63 -6.78 -33.10
CA LYS A 611 32.13 -6.28 -34.40
C LYS A 611 32.97 -5.01 -34.30
N GLU A 612 34.07 -5.08 -33.55
CA GLU A 612 35.05 -3.99 -33.28
C GLU A 612 34.68 -2.93 -32.22
N GLN A 613 33.42 -2.81 -31.78
CA GLN A 613 33.01 -1.88 -30.69
C GLN A 613 33.72 -2.20 -29.36
N SER A 614 33.81 -1.24 -28.42
CA SER A 614 34.30 -1.53 -27.06
C SER A 614 33.27 -2.28 -26.19
N PHE A 615 33.69 -2.84 -25.04
CA PHE A 615 32.75 -3.52 -24.13
C PHE A 615 31.74 -2.54 -23.52
N ALA A 616 32.20 -1.34 -23.14
CA ALA A 616 31.36 -0.23 -22.68
C ALA A 616 30.40 0.31 -23.78
N GLU A 617 30.83 0.40 -25.04
CA GLU A 617 29.92 0.76 -26.15
C GLU A 617 28.80 -0.26 -26.33
N MET A 618 29.12 -1.55 -26.25
CA MET A 618 28.11 -2.59 -26.36
C MET A 618 27.19 -2.63 -25.14
N GLU A 619 27.70 -2.39 -23.94
CA GLU A 619 26.90 -2.26 -22.71
C GLU A 619 25.93 -1.08 -22.79
N THR A 620 26.41 0.12 -23.12
CA THR A 620 25.54 1.31 -23.24
C THR A 620 24.45 1.14 -24.30
N LYS A 621 24.75 0.44 -25.40
CA LYS A 621 23.77 0.06 -26.42
C LYS A 621 22.71 -0.92 -25.88
N LEU A 622 23.13 -1.96 -25.16
CA LEU A 622 22.21 -2.93 -24.54
C LEU A 622 21.34 -2.27 -23.45
N GLU A 623 21.92 -1.42 -22.59
CA GLU A 623 21.17 -0.64 -21.60
C GLU A 623 20.16 0.33 -22.23
N THR A 624 20.52 0.94 -23.36
CA THR A 624 19.59 1.78 -24.14
C THR A 624 18.43 0.94 -24.65
N ASN A 625 18.70 -0.23 -25.22
CA ASN A 625 17.65 -1.14 -25.68
C ASN A 625 16.73 -1.63 -24.54
N VAL A 626 17.26 -1.89 -23.32
CA VAL A 626 16.42 -2.23 -22.15
C VAL A 626 15.45 -1.09 -21.83
N LYS A 627 15.95 0.16 -21.77
CA LYS A 627 15.13 1.36 -21.50
C LYS A 627 14.05 1.56 -22.57
N GLU A 628 14.38 1.31 -23.84
CA GLU A 628 13.43 1.38 -24.95
C GLU A 628 12.38 0.26 -24.92
N LEU A 629 12.73 -0.96 -24.47
CA LEU A 629 11.75 -2.03 -24.26
C LEU A 629 10.84 -1.77 -23.06
N ASP A 630 11.36 -1.20 -21.97
CA ASP A 630 10.54 -0.71 -20.84
C ASP A 630 9.59 0.40 -21.31
N GLN A 631 10.05 1.30 -22.18
CA GLN A 631 9.22 2.32 -22.80
C GLN A 631 8.14 1.70 -23.71
N ALA A 632 8.49 0.69 -24.52
CA ALA A 632 7.54 -0.03 -25.37
C ALA A 632 6.44 -0.70 -24.53
N LYS A 633 6.81 -1.36 -23.42
CA LYS A 633 5.85 -1.99 -22.50
C LYS A 633 4.88 -0.97 -21.90
N ARG A 634 5.39 0.16 -21.40
CA ARG A 634 4.55 1.25 -20.86
C ARG A 634 3.61 1.83 -21.92
N LEU A 635 4.11 2.05 -23.15
CA LEU A 635 3.28 2.53 -24.26
C LEU A 635 2.19 1.52 -24.64
N GLN A 636 2.44 0.21 -24.55
CA GLN A 636 1.42 -0.81 -24.75
C GLN A 636 0.34 -0.76 -23.66
N GLU A 637 0.74 -0.76 -22.39
CA GLU A 637 -0.18 -0.64 -21.24
C GLU A 637 -1.01 0.65 -21.30
N ASP A 638 -0.39 1.77 -21.70
CA ASP A 638 -1.04 3.05 -21.93
C ASP A 638 -2.07 3.02 -23.07
N LEU A 639 -1.78 2.31 -24.16
CA LEU A 639 -2.67 2.18 -25.33
C LEU A 639 -3.91 1.35 -24.98
N ASP A 640 -3.73 0.26 -24.24
CA ASP A 640 -4.84 -0.56 -23.74
C ASP A 640 -5.75 0.25 -22.78
N GLN A 641 -5.16 1.06 -21.90
CA GLN A 641 -5.91 1.97 -21.03
C GLN A 641 -6.68 3.04 -21.82
N LEU A 642 -6.05 3.69 -22.82
CA LEU A 642 -6.70 4.68 -23.68
C LEU A 642 -7.82 4.08 -24.53
N GLN A 643 -7.67 2.84 -25.00
CA GLN A 643 -8.72 2.14 -25.76
C GLN A 643 -9.94 1.84 -24.88
N ASN A 644 -9.73 1.28 -23.68
CA ASN A 644 -10.80 1.04 -22.70
C ASN A 644 -11.52 2.35 -22.31
N LEU A 645 -10.76 3.43 -22.09
CA LEU A 645 -11.31 4.75 -21.79
C LEU A 645 -12.12 5.30 -22.98
N ALA A 646 -11.67 5.13 -24.23
CA ALA A 646 -12.40 5.54 -25.42
C ALA A 646 -13.75 4.81 -25.58
N GLU A 647 -13.85 3.53 -25.17
CA GLU A 647 -15.12 2.80 -25.14
C GLU A 647 -16.06 3.32 -24.06
N LYS A 648 -15.57 3.53 -22.83
CA LYS A 648 -16.38 4.08 -21.73
C LYS A 648 -16.89 5.49 -21.99
N VAL A 649 -16.15 6.32 -22.73
CA VAL A 649 -16.61 7.65 -23.16
C VAL A 649 -17.74 7.56 -24.20
N LYS A 650 -17.78 6.52 -25.05
CA LYS A 650 -18.92 6.29 -25.95
C LYS A 650 -20.17 5.87 -25.17
N GLU A 651 -20.03 4.95 -24.21
CA GLU A 651 -21.13 4.57 -23.30
C GLU A 651 -21.70 5.80 -22.56
N LEU A 652 -20.82 6.66 -22.03
CA LEU A 652 -21.23 7.91 -21.38
C LEU A 652 -21.97 8.86 -22.36
N ALA A 653 -21.56 8.92 -23.63
CA ALA A 653 -22.24 9.74 -24.63
C ALA A 653 -23.67 9.28 -24.90
N GLU A 654 -23.91 7.95 -24.95
CA GLU A 654 -25.27 7.40 -25.06
C GLU A 654 -26.13 7.63 -23.81
N LEU A 655 -25.53 7.57 -22.62
CA LEU A 655 -26.23 7.89 -21.38
C LEU A 655 -26.66 9.36 -21.36
N ILE A 656 -25.80 10.28 -21.82
CA ILE A 656 -26.12 11.71 -21.92
C ILE A 656 -27.26 11.96 -22.93
N THR A 657 -27.27 11.29 -24.10
CA THR A 657 -28.37 11.48 -25.08
C THR A 657 -29.69 10.92 -24.56
N LYS A 658 -29.69 9.73 -23.95
CA LYS A 658 -30.87 9.15 -23.27
C LYS A 658 -31.39 10.07 -22.15
N GLY A 659 -30.48 10.61 -21.33
CA GLY A 659 -30.81 11.55 -20.25
C GLY A 659 -31.38 12.88 -20.74
N LYS A 660 -30.85 13.44 -21.84
CA LYS A 660 -31.38 14.67 -22.47
C LYS A 660 -32.78 14.47 -23.02
N ALA A 661 -33.01 13.40 -23.78
CA ALA A 661 -34.35 13.08 -24.29
C ALA A 661 -35.40 12.92 -23.17
N LYS A 662 -34.99 12.40 -22.00
CA LYS A 662 -35.86 12.36 -20.80
C LYS A 662 -36.04 13.72 -20.13
N SER A 663 -35.05 14.63 -20.14
CA SER A 663 -35.23 16.01 -19.66
C SER A 663 -36.19 16.78 -20.56
N GLU A 664 -36.01 16.70 -21.89
CA GLU A 664 -36.86 17.32 -22.90
C GLU A 664 -38.31 16.81 -22.81
N ALA A 665 -38.50 15.51 -22.55
CA ALA A 665 -39.82 14.91 -22.32
C ALA A 665 -40.49 15.32 -20.99
N ILE A 666 -39.71 15.76 -19.99
CA ILE A 666 -40.25 16.33 -18.74
C ILE A 666 -40.57 17.81 -18.94
N GLU A 667 -39.67 18.58 -19.55
CA GLU A 667 -39.81 20.02 -19.83
C GLU A 667 -40.96 20.32 -20.82
N SER A 668 -41.28 19.40 -21.72
CA SER A 668 -42.44 19.51 -22.61
C SER A 668 -43.77 19.31 -21.88
N LEU A 669 -43.80 18.49 -20.82
CA LEU A 669 -45.00 18.22 -20.01
C LEU A 669 -45.18 19.23 -18.87
N PHE A 670 -44.08 19.68 -18.24
CA PHE A 670 -44.10 20.52 -17.05
C PHE A 670 -42.87 21.44 -17.00
N LYS A 671 -43.12 22.74 -16.78
CA LYS A 671 -42.09 23.80 -16.77
C LYS A 671 -41.76 24.36 -15.39
N GLY A 672 -42.47 23.94 -14.35
CA GLY A 672 -42.25 24.38 -12.97
C GLY A 672 -41.05 23.69 -12.32
N THR A 673 -40.87 23.93 -11.02
CA THR A 673 -39.70 23.42 -10.28
C THR A 673 -40.05 22.31 -9.30
N HIS A 674 -41.29 22.25 -8.79
CA HIS A 674 -41.75 21.29 -7.78
C HIS A 674 -43.12 20.71 -8.18
N PHE A 675 -43.13 19.77 -9.13
CA PHE A 675 -44.35 19.25 -9.75
C PHE A 675 -45.41 18.77 -8.75
N GLU A 676 -45.01 18.05 -7.69
CA GLU A 676 -45.95 17.53 -6.70
C GLU A 676 -46.65 18.63 -5.89
N ASN A 677 -45.92 19.68 -5.51
CA ASN A 677 -46.50 20.80 -4.78
C ASN A 677 -47.39 21.66 -5.69
N GLU A 678 -46.89 22.03 -6.87
CA GLU A 678 -47.59 22.92 -7.80
C GLU A 678 -48.93 22.31 -8.28
N ILE A 679 -48.92 21.02 -8.66
CA ILE A 679 -50.15 20.30 -9.06
C ILE A 679 -51.08 20.14 -7.86
N SER A 680 -50.57 19.80 -6.66
CA SER A 680 -51.41 19.64 -5.47
C SER A 680 -52.07 20.97 -5.06
N THR A 681 -51.37 22.11 -5.18
CA THR A 681 -51.95 23.42 -4.90
C THR A 681 -53.07 23.75 -5.88
N ALA A 682 -52.86 23.56 -7.18
CA ALA A 682 -53.88 23.83 -8.19
C ALA A 682 -55.11 22.92 -8.01
N GLU A 683 -54.91 21.63 -7.71
CA GLU A 683 -55.97 20.65 -7.44
C GLU A 683 -56.80 21.02 -6.18
N THR A 684 -56.15 21.44 -5.10
CA THR A 684 -56.88 21.91 -3.90
C THR A 684 -57.67 23.20 -4.14
N SER A 685 -57.12 24.14 -4.92
CA SER A 685 -57.83 25.35 -5.34
C SER A 685 -59.05 25.05 -6.21
N TRP A 686 -58.91 24.13 -7.17
CA TRP A 686 -60.01 23.64 -8.00
C TRP A 686 -61.15 23.04 -7.17
N ASN A 687 -60.84 22.05 -6.33
CA ASN A 687 -61.82 21.34 -5.53
C ASN A 687 -62.54 22.28 -4.55
N ARG A 688 -61.83 23.26 -3.97
CA ARG A 688 -62.42 24.29 -3.11
C ARG A 688 -63.37 25.22 -3.88
N ASN A 689 -63.01 25.61 -5.10
CA ASN A 689 -63.87 26.48 -5.91
C ASN A 689 -65.17 25.78 -6.34
N GLU A 690 -65.10 24.51 -6.79
CA GLU A 690 -66.30 23.73 -7.11
C GLU A 690 -67.21 23.55 -5.88
N GLN A 691 -66.63 23.31 -4.68
CA GLN A 691 -67.40 23.24 -3.45
C GLN A 691 -68.11 24.56 -3.10
N ASN A 692 -67.46 25.71 -3.31
CA ASN A 692 -68.07 27.03 -3.12
C ASN A 692 -69.23 27.26 -4.11
N ILE A 693 -69.06 26.91 -5.39
CA ILE A 693 -70.12 27.03 -6.42
C ILE A 693 -71.34 26.20 -6.00
N TYR A 694 -71.13 24.94 -5.58
CA TYR A 694 -72.21 24.06 -5.14
C TYR A 694 -72.99 24.63 -3.94
N GLN A 695 -72.29 25.17 -2.93
CA GLN A 695 -72.92 25.80 -1.76
C GLN A 695 -73.75 27.03 -2.15
N GLN A 696 -73.23 27.91 -3.00
CA GLN A 696 -73.96 29.10 -3.44
C GLN A 696 -75.17 28.76 -4.33
N GLN A 697 -75.11 27.70 -5.13
CA GLN A 697 -76.26 27.20 -5.90
C GLN A 697 -77.39 26.70 -4.99
N GLN A 698 -77.07 26.00 -3.90
CA GLN A 698 -78.07 25.60 -2.91
C GLN A 698 -78.70 26.81 -2.21
N LEU A 699 -77.87 27.78 -1.80
CA LEU A 699 -78.34 29.01 -1.15
C LEU A 699 -79.27 29.81 -2.06
N LEU A 700 -78.93 29.95 -3.35
CA LEU A 700 -79.77 30.61 -4.35
C LEU A 700 -81.18 29.98 -4.40
N ALA A 701 -81.25 28.65 -4.54
CA ALA A 701 -82.52 27.93 -4.62
C ALA A 701 -83.39 28.11 -3.36
N THR A 702 -82.77 28.19 -2.17
CA THR A 702 -83.51 28.48 -0.93
C THR A 702 -84.04 29.92 -0.86
N THR A 703 -83.26 30.90 -1.31
CA THR A 703 -83.65 32.32 -1.26
C THR A 703 -84.71 32.66 -2.31
N GLU A 704 -84.61 32.09 -3.51
CA GLU A 704 -85.65 32.21 -4.56
C GLU A 704 -87.01 31.65 -4.10
N LYS A 705 -86.99 30.54 -3.34
CA LYS A 705 -88.22 29.99 -2.73
C LYS A 705 -88.82 30.96 -1.71
N SER A 706 -88.01 31.54 -0.83
CA SER A 706 -88.48 32.54 0.16
C SER A 706 -89.08 33.79 -0.52
N LEU A 707 -88.47 34.27 -1.60
CA LEU A 707 -89.02 35.39 -2.39
C LEU A 707 -90.41 35.07 -2.96
N ALA A 708 -90.63 33.86 -3.46
CA ALA A 708 -91.94 33.44 -3.96
C ALA A 708 -93.02 33.41 -2.87
N GLU A 709 -92.67 32.99 -1.64
CA GLU A 709 -93.56 32.98 -0.49
C GLU A 709 -93.93 34.41 -0.04
N VAL A 710 -92.98 35.34 -0.01
CA VAL A 710 -93.22 36.77 0.32
C VAL A 710 -94.12 37.45 -0.71
N ASN A 711 -93.91 37.19 -2.01
CA ASN A 711 -94.75 37.72 -3.09
C ASN A 711 -96.23 37.35 -2.89
N GLN A 712 -96.50 36.10 -2.52
CA GLN A 712 -97.87 35.60 -2.29
C GLN A 712 -98.55 36.25 -1.07
N GLN A 713 -97.77 36.71 -0.08
CA GLN A 713 -98.31 37.43 1.07
C GLN A 713 -98.67 38.89 0.71
N LEU A 714 -97.84 39.56 -0.10
CA LEU A 714 -98.10 40.92 -0.59
C LEU A 714 -99.41 41.03 -1.40
N GLU A 715 -99.70 40.07 -2.28
CA GLU A 715 -100.96 40.05 -3.05
C GLU A 715 -102.20 40.04 -2.14
N LYS A 716 -102.18 39.19 -1.10
CA LYS A 716 -103.29 39.08 -0.13
C LYS A 716 -103.48 40.35 0.69
N LEU A 717 -102.37 40.99 1.10
CA LEU A 717 -102.40 42.19 1.93
C LEU A 717 -102.91 43.41 1.14
N ASN A 718 -102.51 43.55 -0.13
CA ASN A 718 -102.99 44.58 -1.06
C ASN A 718 -104.53 44.61 -1.16
N LEU A 719 -105.15 43.44 -1.35
CA LEU A 719 -106.61 43.31 -1.47
C LEU A 719 -107.36 43.79 -0.22
N ASN A 720 -106.81 43.53 0.98
CA ASN A 720 -107.45 43.90 2.25
C ASN A 720 -107.31 45.40 2.53
N LEU A 721 -106.09 45.94 2.39
CA LEU A 721 -105.76 47.31 2.76
C LEU A 721 -106.48 48.36 1.89
N SER A 722 -106.65 48.07 0.59
CA SER A 722 -107.32 48.97 -0.36
C SER A 722 -108.77 49.28 0.06
N ASN A 723 -109.50 48.25 0.50
CA ASN A 723 -110.89 48.38 0.95
C ASN A 723 -111.02 49.25 2.20
N LYS A 724 -110.06 49.20 3.13
CA LYS A 724 -110.07 50.00 4.36
C LYS A 724 -109.81 51.49 4.11
N LEU A 725 -108.89 51.81 3.19
CA LEU A 725 -108.49 53.19 2.91
C LEU A 725 -109.56 53.96 2.11
N GLN A 726 -110.31 53.28 1.23
CA GLN A 726 -111.45 53.89 0.53
C GLN A 726 -112.54 54.38 1.50
N ALA A 727 -112.80 53.65 2.60
CA ALA A 727 -113.79 54.05 3.61
C ALA A 727 -113.44 55.35 4.37
N LYS A 728 -112.20 55.85 4.24
CA LYS A 728 -111.72 57.11 4.84
C LYS A 728 -111.54 58.25 3.83
N GLY A 729 -111.97 58.05 2.58
CA GLY A 729 -111.92 59.07 1.53
C GLY A 729 -110.68 59.03 0.62
N TYR A 730 -109.79 58.04 0.78
CA TYR A 730 -108.60 57.88 -0.07
C TYR A 730 -108.87 56.90 -1.22
N ALA A 731 -108.71 57.33 -2.47
CA ALA A 731 -109.17 56.56 -3.64
C ALA A 731 -108.37 55.26 -3.93
N SER A 732 -107.11 55.15 -3.49
CA SER A 732 -106.28 53.94 -3.59
C SER A 732 -105.21 53.93 -2.48
N ILE A 733 -104.58 52.78 -2.22
CA ILE A 733 -103.44 52.67 -1.27
C ILE A 733 -102.33 53.66 -1.64
N GLU A 734 -102.02 53.76 -2.93
CA GLU A 734 -100.99 54.65 -3.47
C GLU A 734 -101.38 56.14 -3.33
N LYS A 735 -102.67 56.50 -3.46
CA LYS A 735 -103.14 57.87 -3.21
C LYS A 735 -103.19 58.23 -1.73
N ALA A 736 -103.43 57.25 -0.84
CA ALA A 736 -103.25 57.45 0.60
C ALA A 736 -101.76 57.68 0.93
N LEU A 737 -100.87 56.91 0.30
CA LEU A 737 -99.42 57.06 0.41
C LEU A 737 -98.85 58.31 -0.29
N SER A 738 -99.56 58.93 -1.25
CA SER A 738 -99.13 60.17 -1.91
C SER A 738 -99.63 61.44 -1.24
N LEU A 739 -100.71 61.36 -0.44
CA LEU A 739 -101.18 62.45 0.43
C LEU A 739 -100.52 62.39 1.81
N ARG A 740 -100.09 61.20 2.25
CA ARG A 740 -99.00 61.07 3.20
C ARG A 740 -97.77 61.71 2.56
N LEU A 741 -97.35 62.88 3.04
CA LEU A 741 -95.99 63.40 2.75
C LEU A 741 -95.03 62.21 2.90
N SER A 742 -94.21 61.92 1.89
CA SER A 742 -93.51 60.63 1.84
C SER A 742 -92.67 60.43 3.10
N ALA A 743 -92.31 59.21 3.52
CA ALA A 743 -91.43 59.08 4.69
C ALA A 743 -90.12 59.87 4.51
N TYR A 744 -89.70 60.19 3.28
CA TYR A 744 -88.60 61.09 2.95
C TYR A 744 -88.99 62.57 2.75
N GLU A 745 -90.25 63.00 2.68
CA GLU A 745 -90.65 64.43 2.63
C GLU A 745 -91.38 64.87 3.90
N ALA A 746 -92.14 63.98 4.53
CA ALA A 746 -92.40 64.06 5.96
C ALA A 746 -91.10 63.94 6.74
N GLN A 747 -90.15 63.05 6.40
CA GLN A 747 -88.74 63.14 6.85
C GLN A 747 -87.75 63.64 5.78
N THR A 748 -88.10 64.73 5.08
CA THR A 748 -87.16 65.82 4.77
C THR A 748 -87.81 67.16 4.97
N TRP A 749 -89.05 67.28 5.45
CA TRP A 749 -89.55 68.51 6.06
C TRP A 749 -89.60 68.36 7.58
N GLN A 750 -89.81 67.16 8.14
CA GLN A 750 -89.22 66.80 9.44
C GLN A 750 -87.71 66.74 9.29
N LYS A 751 -87.01 65.91 8.51
CA LYS A 751 -85.53 66.06 8.35
C LYS A 751 -85.05 67.30 7.54
N GLU A 752 -85.77 68.41 7.50
CA GLU A 752 -85.20 69.74 7.14
C GLU A 752 -85.61 70.73 8.21
N ARG A 753 -86.76 70.56 8.90
CA ARG A 753 -86.95 71.17 10.23
C ARG A 753 -85.99 70.58 11.25
N GLU A 754 -85.96 69.27 11.40
CA GLU A 754 -85.00 68.38 12.06
C GLU A 754 -83.68 68.19 11.29
N GLN A 755 -83.38 68.64 10.06
CA GLN A 755 -81.96 68.81 9.66
C GLN A 755 -81.51 70.25 9.79
N LEU A 756 -82.37 71.26 9.79
CA LEU A 756 -81.93 72.59 10.23
C LEU A 756 -81.82 72.57 11.75
N GLN A 757 -82.72 71.92 12.47
CA GLN A 757 -82.62 71.64 13.91
C GLN A 757 -81.61 70.53 14.21
N GLN A 758 -81.55 69.34 13.57
CA GLN A 758 -80.44 68.41 13.81
C GLN A 758 -79.13 68.88 13.22
N LYS A 759 -78.99 69.72 12.20
CA LYS A 759 -77.66 70.21 11.78
C LYS A 759 -77.25 71.45 12.57
N ASN A 760 -78.18 72.22 13.12
CA ASN A 760 -77.86 73.22 14.15
C ASN A 760 -77.53 72.52 15.47
N ILE A 761 -78.30 71.51 15.90
CA ILE A 761 -78.02 70.67 17.06
C ILE A 761 -76.81 69.77 16.82
N GLU A 762 -76.56 69.20 15.64
CA GLU A 762 -75.40 68.36 15.31
C GLU A 762 -74.18 69.21 15.06
N LEU A 763 -74.26 70.39 14.43
CA LEU A 763 -73.10 71.29 14.38
C LEU A 763 -72.83 71.87 15.77
N LYS A 764 -73.83 72.10 16.64
CA LYS A 764 -73.61 72.46 18.06
C LYS A 764 -73.22 71.29 18.94
N THR A 765 -73.64 70.07 18.65
CA THR A 765 -73.27 68.82 19.34
C THR A 765 -71.96 68.29 18.78
N LEU A 766 -71.56 68.63 17.56
CA LEU A 766 -70.24 68.42 16.97
C LEU A 766 -69.30 69.54 17.40
N GLN A 767 -69.77 70.77 17.60
CA GLN A 767 -69.03 71.82 18.29
C GLN A 767 -68.81 71.40 19.75
N GLN A 768 -69.84 70.97 20.47
CA GLN A 768 -69.72 70.44 21.83
C GLN A 768 -68.91 69.14 21.87
N LYS A 769 -69.07 68.20 20.94
CA LYS A 769 -68.26 66.96 20.88
C LYS A 769 -66.84 67.22 20.42
N LEU A 770 -66.57 68.15 19.52
CA LEU A 770 -65.20 68.56 19.17
C LEU A 770 -64.61 69.38 20.32
N GLN A 771 -65.38 70.19 21.04
CA GLN A 771 -64.92 70.87 22.26
C GLN A 771 -64.67 69.86 23.39
N GLU A 772 -65.49 68.82 23.55
CA GLU A 772 -65.33 67.72 24.51
C GLU A 772 -64.21 66.76 24.09
N GLU A 773 -64.07 66.41 22.82
CA GLU A 773 -62.96 65.61 22.28
C GLU A 773 -61.66 66.40 22.36
N ILE A 774 -61.61 67.67 21.93
CA ILE A 774 -60.43 68.53 22.12
C ILE A 774 -60.15 68.72 23.61
N LYS A 775 -61.15 68.76 24.49
CA LYS A 775 -60.95 68.79 25.94
C LYS A 775 -60.39 67.46 26.48
N LEU A 776 -60.96 66.31 26.12
CA LEU A 776 -60.50 64.96 26.46
C LEU A 776 -59.11 64.64 25.88
N LEU A 777 -58.79 65.18 24.71
CA LEU A 777 -57.50 65.04 24.05
C LEU A 777 -56.48 66.03 24.63
N LYS A 778 -56.90 67.23 25.09
CA LYS A 778 -56.06 68.15 25.89
C LYS A 778 -55.81 67.63 27.31
N GLU A 779 -56.78 66.98 27.94
CA GLU A 779 -56.64 66.28 29.23
C GLU A 779 -55.67 65.08 29.12
N LYS A 780 -55.46 64.55 27.90
CA LYS A 780 -54.48 63.52 27.57
C LYS A 780 -53.23 64.08 26.87
N ASP A 781 -53.17 65.39 26.63
CA ASP A 781 -52.01 66.00 25.99
C ASP A 781 -50.89 66.23 27.00
N THR A 782 -49.66 66.22 26.50
CA THR A 782 -48.44 66.39 27.30
C THR A 782 -47.83 67.76 27.02
N GLU A 783 -47.23 68.40 28.03
CA GLU A 783 -46.67 69.77 27.90
C GLU A 783 -45.53 69.88 26.87
N THR A 784 -44.92 68.77 26.46
CA THR A 784 -43.87 68.72 25.43
C THR A 784 -44.34 69.24 24.07
N SER A 785 -43.50 70.03 23.38
CA SER A 785 -43.83 70.55 22.05
C SER A 785 -43.77 69.47 20.97
N LEU A 786 -44.40 69.74 19.80
CA LEU A 786 -44.38 68.83 18.66
C LEU A 786 -42.95 68.61 18.13
N GLU A 787 -42.13 69.65 18.12
CA GLU A 787 -40.71 69.62 17.73
C GLU A 787 -39.87 68.79 18.72
N GLN A 788 -40.06 68.98 20.03
CA GLN A 788 -39.39 68.20 21.07
C GLN A 788 -39.74 66.71 21.01
N LEU A 789 -41.00 66.37 20.68
CA LEU A 789 -41.41 64.98 20.47
C LEU A 789 -40.79 64.36 19.21
N GLN A 790 -40.59 65.13 18.14
CA GLN A 790 -39.88 64.64 16.95
C GLN A 790 -38.39 64.41 17.22
N GLU A 791 -37.72 65.35 17.89
CA GLU A 791 -36.29 65.25 18.24
C GLU A 791 -36.04 64.07 19.18
N LYS A 792 -36.85 63.92 20.23
CA LYS A 792 -36.75 62.80 21.18
C LYS A 792 -36.99 61.44 20.50
N LEU A 793 -37.97 61.35 19.62
CA LEU A 793 -38.29 60.13 18.88
C LEU A 793 -37.20 59.77 17.85
N GLN A 794 -36.43 60.76 17.37
CA GLN A 794 -35.23 60.53 16.57
C GLN A 794 -34.07 59.99 17.43
N GLN A 795 -33.77 60.63 18.58
CA GLN A 795 -32.72 60.18 19.51
C GLN A 795 -32.97 58.77 20.06
N GLU A 796 -34.23 58.43 20.38
CA GLU A 796 -34.61 57.07 20.82
C GLU A 796 -34.43 56.03 19.70
N LYS A 797 -34.69 56.38 18.43
CA LYS A 797 -34.44 55.50 17.28
C LYS A 797 -32.95 55.27 17.02
N GLU A 798 -32.13 56.31 17.10
CA GLU A 798 -30.67 56.20 16.97
C GLU A 798 -30.08 55.33 18.10
N SER A 799 -30.61 55.47 19.32
CA SER A 799 -30.27 54.62 20.47
C SER A 799 -30.71 53.16 20.28
N LEU A 800 -31.91 52.93 19.72
CA LEU A 800 -32.41 51.59 19.39
C LEU A 800 -31.51 50.90 18.36
N THR A 801 -31.13 51.58 17.28
CA THR A 801 -30.24 51.00 16.25
C THR A 801 -28.88 50.62 16.82
N LYS A 802 -28.31 51.45 17.70
CA LYS A 802 -27.04 51.14 18.37
C LYS A 802 -27.14 49.93 19.29
N ASN A 803 -28.20 49.84 20.10
CA ASN A 803 -28.45 48.68 20.97
C ASN A 803 -28.69 47.39 20.16
N GLU A 804 -29.25 47.48 18.94
CA GLU A 804 -29.38 46.34 18.03
C GLU A 804 -28.05 45.87 17.46
N GLU A 805 -27.14 46.77 17.09
CA GLU A 805 -25.78 46.45 16.65
C GLU A 805 -24.99 45.74 17.76
N GLU A 806 -24.96 46.30 18.98
CA GLU A 806 -24.29 45.70 20.14
C GLU A 806 -24.90 44.33 20.52
N LEU A 807 -26.23 44.20 20.49
CA LEU A 807 -26.93 42.93 20.76
C LEU A 807 -26.57 41.86 19.71
N ASN A 808 -26.44 42.24 18.44
CA ASN A 808 -26.05 41.33 17.36
C ASN A 808 -24.61 40.81 17.54
N GLU A 809 -23.67 41.68 17.92
CA GLU A 809 -22.29 41.27 18.21
C GLU A 809 -22.20 40.30 19.38
N VAL A 810 -22.86 40.62 20.50
CA VAL A 810 -22.88 39.75 21.69
C VAL A 810 -23.58 38.42 21.37
N SER A 811 -24.70 38.45 20.64
CA SER A 811 -25.42 37.24 20.21
C SER A 811 -24.55 36.34 19.31
N ARG A 812 -23.71 36.92 18.43
CA ARG A 812 -22.75 36.16 17.62
C ARG A 812 -21.72 35.44 18.49
N LEU A 813 -21.19 36.11 19.52
CA LEU A 813 -20.24 35.50 20.46
C LEU A 813 -20.88 34.34 21.25
N LEU A 814 -22.08 34.55 21.79
CA LEU A 814 -22.84 33.51 22.52
C LEU A 814 -23.20 32.32 21.62
N LYS A 815 -23.54 32.57 20.35
CA LYS A 815 -23.78 31.52 19.35
C LYS A 815 -22.52 30.72 19.05
N ASN A 816 -21.38 31.38 18.82
CA ASN A 816 -20.10 30.72 18.57
C ASN A 816 -19.68 29.82 19.75
N GLN A 817 -19.82 30.30 20.99
CA GLN A 817 -19.59 29.51 22.20
C GLN A 817 -20.46 28.23 22.19
N THR A 818 -21.76 28.38 21.94
CA THR A 818 -22.73 27.28 21.95
C THR A 818 -22.43 26.25 20.86
N GLU A 819 -22.07 26.70 19.66
CA GLU A 819 -21.65 25.82 18.55
C GLU A 819 -20.36 25.06 18.88
N ASN A 820 -19.36 25.72 19.46
CA ASN A 820 -18.10 25.07 19.82
C ASN A 820 -18.27 24.07 20.97
N LEU A 821 -19.08 24.38 21.98
CA LEU A 821 -19.47 23.42 23.04
C LEU A 821 -20.20 22.19 22.45
N ASN A 822 -21.08 22.38 21.47
CA ASN A 822 -21.76 21.26 20.81
C ASN A 822 -20.81 20.42 19.94
N LYS A 823 -19.85 21.04 19.24
CA LYS A 823 -18.77 20.32 18.51
C LYS A 823 -17.92 19.48 19.46
N ILE A 824 -17.53 20.05 20.60
CA ILE A 824 -16.77 19.35 21.66
C ILE A 824 -17.56 18.14 22.18
N LYS A 825 -18.82 18.33 22.61
CA LYS A 825 -19.68 17.23 23.08
C LYS A 825 -19.82 16.11 22.06
N LYS A 826 -19.99 16.44 20.77
CA LYS A 826 -20.07 15.46 19.69
C LYS A 826 -18.76 14.67 19.55
N LEU A 827 -17.61 15.34 19.51
CA LEU A 827 -16.30 14.69 19.41
C LEU A 827 -16.00 13.81 20.64
N GLN A 828 -16.40 14.24 21.84
CA GLN A 828 -16.28 13.42 23.06
C GLN A 828 -17.13 12.14 22.98
N HIS A 829 -18.35 12.22 22.46
CA HIS A 829 -19.22 11.06 22.27
C HIS A 829 -18.68 10.09 21.20
N GLU A 830 -18.11 10.62 20.11
CA GLU A 830 -17.44 9.80 19.10
C GLU A 830 -16.20 9.09 19.64
N ILE A 831 -15.36 9.79 20.41
CA ILE A 831 -14.21 9.19 21.11
C ILE A 831 -14.66 8.10 22.08
N GLY A 832 -15.75 8.31 22.82
CA GLY A 832 -16.29 7.29 23.74
C GLY A 832 -16.65 5.99 23.02
N LYS A 833 -17.36 6.08 21.88
CA LYS A 833 -17.70 4.92 21.05
C LYS A 833 -16.48 4.23 20.44
N GLU A 834 -15.50 5.00 19.97
CA GLU A 834 -14.26 4.45 19.42
C GLU A 834 -13.42 3.76 20.50
N LEU A 835 -13.42 4.28 21.74
CA LEU A 835 -12.79 3.62 22.89
C LEU A 835 -13.46 2.28 23.23
N GLU A 836 -14.79 2.23 23.34
CA GLU A 836 -15.56 0.99 23.54
C GLU A 836 -15.26 -0.04 22.44
N GLN A 837 -15.26 0.38 21.17
CA GLN A 837 -14.93 -0.50 20.04
C GLN A 837 -13.44 -0.91 20.01
N SER A 838 -12.56 -0.12 20.63
CA SER A 838 -11.13 -0.42 20.72
C SER A 838 -10.76 -1.42 21.80
N GLU A 839 -11.63 -1.70 22.79
CA GLU A 839 -11.27 -2.57 23.93
C GLU A 839 -10.81 -3.96 23.48
N HIS A 840 -11.51 -4.57 22.51
CA HIS A 840 -11.10 -5.86 21.95
C HIS A 840 -9.72 -5.78 21.27
N TRP A 841 -9.45 -4.71 20.52
CA TRP A 841 -8.15 -4.51 19.86
C TRP A 841 -7.03 -4.23 20.86
N LYS A 842 -7.33 -3.53 21.96
CA LYS A 842 -6.42 -3.34 23.08
C LYS A 842 -6.09 -4.68 23.74
N ILE A 843 -7.08 -5.49 24.08
CA ILE A 843 -6.88 -6.82 24.68
C ILE A 843 -6.09 -7.73 23.74
N LEU A 844 -6.41 -7.74 22.44
CA LEU A 844 -5.65 -8.47 21.42
C LEU A 844 -4.20 -7.99 21.34
N ASN A 845 -3.96 -6.67 21.32
CA ASN A 845 -2.61 -6.12 21.34
C ASN A 845 -1.86 -6.49 22.63
N ASP A 846 -2.51 -6.36 23.80
CA ASP A 846 -1.89 -6.62 25.10
C ASP A 846 -1.59 -8.11 25.30
N LEU A 847 -2.35 -9.02 24.68
CA LEU A 847 -2.08 -10.47 24.72
C LEU A 847 -1.06 -10.92 23.67
N ILE A 848 -1.29 -10.62 22.38
CA ILE A 848 -0.56 -11.20 21.25
C ILE A 848 0.12 -10.18 20.33
N GLY A 849 -0.15 -8.88 20.50
CA GLY A 849 0.35 -7.84 19.60
C GLY A 849 1.72 -7.32 19.98
N ASP A 850 2.57 -7.17 18.97
CA ASP A 850 3.80 -6.38 19.03
C ASP A 850 4.22 -5.94 17.63
N LYS A 851 5.04 -4.88 17.56
CA LYS A 851 5.52 -4.31 16.29
C LYS A 851 6.26 -5.31 15.38
N THR A 852 6.83 -6.37 15.96
CA THR A 852 7.63 -7.39 15.25
C THR A 852 6.90 -8.72 15.07
N GLY A 853 5.74 -8.92 15.71
CA GLY A 853 5.02 -10.19 15.78
C GLY A 853 5.70 -11.28 16.61
N ASN A 854 6.77 -10.95 17.35
CA ASN A 854 7.49 -11.96 18.14
C ASN A 854 6.62 -12.52 19.27
N LYS A 855 5.78 -11.71 19.93
CA LYS A 855 5.08 -12.10 21.16
C LYS A 855 4.20 -13.34 20.99
N PHE A 856 3.41 -13.39 19.92
CA PHE A 856 2.54 -14.52 19.62
C PHE A 856 3.30 -15.70 18.99
N ASN A 857 4.32 -15.40 18.19
CA ASN A 857 5.14 -16.39 17.53
C ASN A 857 6.01 -17.17 18.52
N ASP A 858 6.66 -16.50 19.47
CA ASP A 858 7.48 -17.10 20.52
C ASP A 858 6.62 -18.04 21.40
N PHE A 859 5.39 -17.64 21.74
CA PHE A 859 4.43 -18.50 22.44
C PHE A 859 4.05 -19.75 21.62
N ALA A 860 3.80 -19.60 20.32
CA ALA A 860 3.51 -20.74 19.44
C ALA A 860 4.73 -21.67 19.27
N GLN A 861 5.94 -21.11 19.22
CA GLN A 861 7.20 -21.87 19.16
C GLN A 861 7.46 -22.66 20.45
N ASP A 862 7.25 -22.05 21.62
CA ASP A 862 7.46 -22.71 22.92
C ASP A 862 6.51 -23.92 23.10
N LEU A 863 5.25 -23.77 22.68
CA LEU A 863 4.26 -24.86 22.65
C LEU A 863 4.67 -25.98 21.66
N THR A 864 5.14 -25.58 20.47
CA THR A 864 5.62 -26.49 19.43
C THR A 864 6.87 -27.27 19.88
N LEU A 865 7.79 -26.59 20.57
CA LEU A 865 8.99 -27.20 21.16
C LEU A 865 8.62 -28.20 22.25
N ALA A 866 7.65 -27.88 23.13
CA ALA A 866 7.18 -28.81 24.14
C ALA A 866 6.63 -30.10 23.51
N GLN A 867 5.82 -29.99 22.45
CA GLN A 867 5.32 -31.15 21.70
C GLN A 867 6.45 -31.94 21.01
N LEU A 868 7.42 -31.26 20.40
CA LEU A 868 8.59 -31.90 19.78
C LEU A 868 9.40 -32.70 20.81
N LEU A 869 9.66 -32.12 21.99
CA LEU A 869 10.40 -32.78 23.06
C LEU A 869 9.63 -33.98 23.64
N GLN A 870 8.30 -33.90 23.75
CA GLN A 870 7.49 -35.05 24.15
C GLN A 870 7.62 -36.23 23.17
N LEU A 871 7.59 -35.96 21.85
CA LEU A 871 7.80 -36.97 20.82
C LEU A 871 9.25 -37.49 20.83
N ALA A 872 10.24 -36.61 21.00
CA ALA A 872 11.66 -36.98 21.08
C ALA A 872 11.92 -37.90 22.26
N ASN A 873 11.36 -37.59 23.43
CA ASN A 873 11.47 -38.43 24.62
C ASN A 873 10.80 -39.78 24.47
N LYS A 874 9.66 -39.86 23.75
CA LYS A 874 9.03 -41.15 23.43
C LYS A 874 9.95 -42.02 22.58
N ARG A 875 10.62 -41.45 21.56
CA ARG A 875 11.59 -42.18 20.72
C ARG A 875 12.89 -42.49 21.46
N LEU A 876 13.37 -41.56 22.29
CA LEU A 876 14.58 -41.71 23.11
C LEU A 876 14.46 -42.88 24.09
N MET A 877 13.30 -43.06 24.73
CA MET A 877 13.04 -44.18 25.64
C MET A 877 13.25 -45.58 25.01
N HIS A 878 13.15 -45.71 23.68
CA HIS A 878 13.48 -46.95 22.97
C HIS A 878 14.97 -47.08 22.60
N LEU A 879 15.68 -45.95 22.47
CA LEU A 879 17.10 -45.89 22.12
C LEU A 879 18.03 -45.89 23.34
N SER A 880 17.59 -45.32 24.46
CA SER A 880 18.30 -45.24 25.74
C SER A 880 17.33 -44.82 26.86
N ASP A 881 17.30 -45.58 27.95
CA ASP A 881 16.50 -45.29 29.16
C ASP A 881 17.12 -44.19 30.05
N ARG A 882 18.42 -43.93 29.88
CA ARG A 882 19.21 -43.05 30.75
C ARG A 882 18.84 -41.56 30.66
N TYR A 883 18.39 -41.08 29.50
CA TYR A 883 18.27 -39.65 29.21
C TYR A 883 16.86 -39.20 28.83
N ARG A 884 16.47 -38.01 29.31
CA ARG A 884 15.27 -37.29 28.85
C ARG A 884 15.62 -35.84 28.48
N ILE A 885 15.20 -35.37 27.30
CA ILE A 885 15.41 -34.00 26.81
C ILE A 885 14.31 -33.08 27.36
N ASP A 886 14.68 -31.90 27.84
CA ASP A 886 13.76 -30.93 28.43
C ASP A 886 14.12 -29.48 28.01
N GLN A 887 13.18 -28.55 28.20
CA GLN A 887 13.42 -27.12 28.01
C GLN A 887 14.28 -26.57 29.17
N PRO A 888 15.15 -25.56 28.91
CA PRO A 888 15.87 -24.87 29.99
C PRO A 888 14.91 -24.07 30.87
N THR A 889 15.24 -23.96 32.16
CA THR A 889 14.59 -23.03 33.11
C THR A 889 15.27 -21.64 33.08
N ASP A 890 14.65 -20.64 33.73
CA ASP A 890 15.15 -19.26 33.76
C ASP A 890 16.56 -19.08 34.40
N GLU A 891 17.07 -20.11 35.09
CA GLU A 891 18.42 -20.15 35.70
C GLU A 891 19.45 -20.90 34.83
N GLU A 892 19.04 -21.52 33.72
CA GLU A 892 19.88 -22.35 32.85
C GLU A 892 20.27 -21.62 31.54
N ASP A 893 21.33 -22.09 30.88
CA ASP A 893 21.73 -21.57 29.56
C ASP A 893 20.71 -21.96 28.48
N ASP A 894 20.51 -21.09 27.50
CA ASP A 894 19.49 -21.08 26.44
C ASP A 894 19.46 -22.35 25.56
N SER A 895 20.44 -23.25 25.72
CA SER A 895 20.53 -24.62 25.18
C SER A 895 19.46 -25.58 25.71
N LEU A 896 19.19 -26.68 24.99
CA LEU A 896 18.36 -27.75 25.56
C LEU A 896 19.09 -28.51 26.67
N VAL A 897 18.30 -29.06 27.60
CA VAL A 897 18.78 -29.75 28.81
C VAL A 897 18.54 -31.26 28.68
N ALA A 898 19.50 -32.05 29.11
CA ALA A 898 19.35 -33.49 29.31
C ALA A 898 19.22 -33.80 30.81
N ILE A 899 18.20 -34.56 31.16
CA ILE A 899 17.97 -35.11 32.49
C ILE A 899 18.55 -36.52 32.50
N ASP A 900 19.58 -36.75 33.31
CA ASP A 900 20.19 -38.07 33.52
C ASP A 900 19.39 -38.82 34.61
N GLU A 901 18.49 -39.71 34.21
CA GLU A 901 17.63 -40.49 35.12
C GLU A 901 18.46 -41.46 35.98
N HIS A 902 19.59 -41.99 35.46
CA HIS A 902 20.50 -42.86 36.22
C HIS A 902 21.28 -42.11 37.30
N MET A 903 21.54 -40.82 37.10
CA MET A 903 22.17 -39.95 38.10
C MET A 903 21.12 -39.13 38.88
N GLY A 904 19.96 -39.73 39.17
CA GLY A 904 18.95 -39.17 40.07
C GLY A 904 18.20 -37.97 39.50
N ARG A 905 17.99 -37.94 38.18
CA ARG A 905 17.38 -36.81 37.42
C ARG A 905 18.20 -35.53 37.44
N GLN A 906 19.53 -35.65 37.43
CA GLN A 906 20.38 -34.47 37.33
C GLN A 906 20.19 -33.79 35.96
N ARG A 907 19.80 -32.51 35.98
CA ARG A 907 19.75 -31.64 34.80
C ARG A 907 21.18 -31.26 34.38
N ARG A 908 21.50 -31.42 33.09
CA ARG A 908 22.80 -31.08 32.48
C ARG A 908 22.59 -30.41 31.13
N SER A 909 23.39 -29.39 30.80
CA SER A 909 23.39 -28.84 29.43
C SER A 909 23.90 -29.90 28.46
N ILE A 910 23.23 -30.04 27.31
CA ILE A 910 23.60 -31.00 26.26
C ILE A 910 25.03 -30.74 25.71
N LYS A 911 25.57 -29.52 25.89
CA LYS A 911 26.98 -29.19 25.60
C LYS A 911 28.01 -30.01 26.41
N THR A 912 27.58 -30.72 27.45
CA THR A 912 28.45 -31.50 28.37
C THR A 912 28.39 -33.02 28.17
N LEU A 913 27.58 -33.51 27.23
CA LEU A 913 27.44 -34.94 26.93
C LEU A 913 28.58 -35.44 26.02
N SER A 914 28.82 -36.76 26.04
CA SER A 914 29.77 -37.39 25.12
C SER A 914 29.26 -37.40 23.67
N GLY A 915 30.14 -37.74 22.72
CA GLY A 915 29.78 -37.80 21.30
C GLY A 915 28.69 -38.82 20.99
N GLY A 916 28.75 -40.02 21.58
CA GLY A 916 27.74 -41.06 21.41
C GLY A 916 26.39 -40.70 22.03
N GLU A 917 26.38 -40.15 23.25
CA GLU A 917 25.15 -39.69 23.91
C GLU A 917 24.50 -38.53 23.13
N THR A 918 25.30 -37.56 22.67
CA THR A 918 24.83 -36.45 21.82
C THR A 918 24.22 -36.99 20.52
N PHE A 919 24.82 -38.03 19.93
CA PHE A 919 24.27 -38.67 18.72
C PHE A 919 22.89 -39.29 18.98
N ILE A 920 22.71 -40.05 20.06
CA ILE A 920 21.42 -40.69 20.40
C ILE A 920 20.32 -39.65 20.63
N LEU A 921 20.61 -38.58 21.39
CA LEU A 921 19.67 -37.47 21.60
C LEU A 921 19.34 -36.77 20.27
N SER A 922 20.32 -36.61 19.38
CA SER A 922 20.12 -36.00 18.07
C SER A 922 19.26 -36.86 17.14
N LEU A 923 19.44 -38.18 17.18
CA LEU A 923 18.66 -39.16 16.40
C LEU A 923 17.20 -39.22 16.87
N ALA A 924 16.98 -39.30 18.19
CA ALA A 924 15.63 -39.27 18.78
C ALA A 924 14.86 -37.99 18.41
N LEU A 925 15.54 -36.85 18.44
CA LEU A 925 14.96 -35.55 18.07
C LEU A 925 14.69 -35.42 16.56
N ALA A 926 15.56 -35.94 15.70
CA ALA A 926 15.35 -35.98 14.26
C ALA A 926 14.14 -36.84 13.87
N LEU A 927 14.00 -38.02 14.49
CA LEU A 927 12.84 -38.90 14.30
C LEU A 927 11.53 -38.21 14.76
N ALA A 928 11.55 -37.54 15.91
CA ALA A 928 10.42 -36.77 16.40
C ALA A 928 10.07 -35.55 15.53
N LEU A 929 11.07 -34.89 14.94
CA LEU A 929 10.87 -33.80 13.99
C LEU A 929 10.23 -34.31 12.70
N SER A 930 10.67 -35.45 12.19
CA SER A 930 10.04 -36.15 11.05
C SER A 930 8.57 -36.49 11.35
N ASP A 931 8.25 -36.93 12.56
CA ASP A 931 6.88 -37.26 13.00
C ASP A 931 6.01 -36.01 13.30
N LEU A 932 6.62 -34.86 13.58
CA LEU A 932 5.91 -33.59 13.75
C LEU A 932 5.64 -32.91 12.40
N ALA A 933 6.62 -32.94 11.48
CA ALA A 933 6.49 -32.46 10.11
C ALA A 933 5.50 -33.31 9.26
N SER A 934 5.44 -34.62 9.51
CA SER A 934 4.58 -35.56 8.75
C SER A 934 3.09 -35.23 8.77
N ARG A 935 2.63 -34.46 9.77
CA ARG A 935 1.23 -33.98 9.84
C ARG A 935 0.87 -33.01 8.70
N ASN A 936 1.82 -32.21 8.23
CA ASN A 936 1.61 -31.26 7.13
C ASN A 936 2.18 -31.82 5.81
N ILE A 937 3.38 -32.43 5.86
CA ILE A 937 4.15 -32.88 4.71
C ILE A 937 4.64 -34.30 4.98
N GLU A 938 4.11 -35.30 4.28
CA GLU A 938 4.58 -36.69 4.40
C GLU A 938 6.05 -36.80 3.98
N ILE A 939 6.92 -37.29 4.87
CA ILE A 939 8.34 -37.53 4.60
C ILE A 939 8.60 -39.04 4.76
N ASN A 940 8.80 -39.71 3.63
CA ASN A 940 8.87 -41.18 3.54
C ASN A 940 10.29 -41.69 3.21
N SER A 941 11.29 -40.80 3.24
CA SER A 941 12.71 -41.11 3.05
C SER A 941 13.54 -40.39 4.12
N LEU A 942 14.50 -41.07 4.72
CA LEU A 942 15.43 -40.53 5.72
C LEU A 942 16.82 -41.12 5.49
N PHE A 943 17.85 -40.28 5.43
CA PHE A 943 19.25 -40.69 5.31
C PHE A 943 20.04 -40.27 6.53
N ILE A 944 20.96 -41.12 6.99
CA ILE A 944 21.75 -40.91 8.22
C ILE A 944 23.24 -41.05 7.89
N ASP A 945 24.01 -39.95 7.88
CA ASP A 945 25.42 -39.94 7.41
C ASP A 945 26.47 -40.18 8.52
N GLU A 946 26.07 -40.31 9.79
CA GLU A 946 27.00 -40.22 10.94
C GLU A 946 26.63 -41.04 12.19
N GLY A 947 27.56 -41.04 13.17
CA GLY A 947 27.31 -41.32 14.59
C GLY A 947 27.50 -42.75 15.05
N PHE A 948 27.18 -43.73 14.19
CA PHE A 948 27.27 -45.16 14.54
C PHE A 948 28.69 -45.64 14.91
N GLY A 949 29.74 -44.95 14.46
CA GLY A 949 31.14 -45.25 14.82
C GLY A 949 31.61 -44.64 16.16
N THR A 950 30.79 -43.80 16.79
CA THR A 950 31.03 -43.26 18.15
C THR A 950 30.23 -43.97 19.23
N LEU A 951 29.43 -44.97 18.85
CA LEU A 951 28.73 -45.86 19.77
C LEU A 951 29.62 -47.06 20.11
N ASP A 952 29.51 -47.54 21.33
CA ASP A 952 29.98 -48.88 21.70
C ASP A 952 29.09 -49.97 21.04
N PRO A 953 29.56 -51.23 20.94
CA PRO A 953 28.83 -52.28 20.23
C PRO A 953 27.44 -52.58 20.80
N GLU A 954 27.24 -52.49 22.11
CA GLU A 954 25.96 -52.80 22.77
C GLU A 954 24.91 -51.73 22.47
N THR A 955 25.29 -50.45 22.60
CA THR A 955 24.42 -49.32 22.25
C THR A 955 24.17 -49.23 20.73
N LEU A 956 25.15 -49.61 19.90
CA LEU A 956 24.98 -49.70 18.45
C LEU A 956 23.92 -50.75 18.09
N ASP A 957 23.93 -51.91 18.74
CA ASP A 957 22.97 -52.98 18.48
C ASP A 957 21.54 -52.58 18.89
N GLN A 958 21.36 -51.96 20.08
CA GLN A 958 20.06 -51.43 20.52
C GLN A 958 19.51 -50.33 19.58
N THR A 959 20.40 -49.50 19.05
CA THR A 959 20.04 -48.46 18.07
C THR A 959 19.51 -49.10 16.78
N LEU A 960 20.06 -50.24 16.35
CA LEU A 960 19.66 -50.94 15.13
C LEU A 960 18.33 -51.67 15.27
N ASP A 961 18.11 -52.39 16.38
CA ASP A 961 16.80 -52.96 16.72
C ASP A 961 15.70 -51.89 16.70
N THR A 962 16.01 -50.71 17.26
CA THR A 962 15.07 -49.59 17.28
C THR A 962 14.79 -49.05 15.87
N LEU A 963 15.80 -48.95 15.00
CA LEU A 963 15.61 -48.52 13.61
C LEU A 963 14.80 -49.52 12.79
N GLU A 964 14.95 -50.82 13.00
CA GLU A 964 14.14 -51.88 12.38
C GLU A 964 12.67 -51.82 12.85
N VAL A 965 12.43 -51.68 14.16
CA VAL A 965 11.06 -51.48 14.69
C VAL A 965 10.42 -50.20 14.15
N LEU A 966 11.17 -49.10 14.07
CA LEU A 966 10.68 -47.83 13.50
C LEU A 966 10.39 -47.94 12.00
N GLN A 967 11.18 -48.71 11.25
CA GLN A 967 10.94 -49.01 9.84
C GLN A 967 9.63 -49.78 9.66
N ALA A 968 9.38 -50.80 10.49
CA ALA A 968 8.13 -51.56 10.51
C ALA A 968 6.91 -50.72 10.93
N GLU A 969 7.04 -49.82 11.91
CA GLU A 969 5.95 -48.93 12.35
C GLU A 969 5.58 -47.86 11.30
N SER A 970 6.58 -47.28 10.62
CA SER A 970 6.40 -46.02 9.89
C SER A 970 6.35 -46.15 8.36
N SER A 971 6.66 -47.33 7.80
CA SER A 971 6.82 -47.54 6.34
C SER A 971 7.81 -46.57 5.66
N LYS A 972 8.67 -45.89 6.44
CA LYS A 972 9.69 -44.98 5.91
C LYS A 972 10.85 -45.77 5.32
N MET A 973 11.47 -45.22 4.27
CA MET A 973 12.73 -45.70 3.72
C MET A 973 13.88 -45.07 4.52
N ILE A 974 14.74 -45.90 5.12
CA ILE A 974 15.85 -45.45 5.96
C ILE A 974 17.18 -45.91 5.33
N GLY A 975 18.02 -44.96 4.92
CA GLY A 975 19.36 -45.21 4.41
C GLY A 975 20.42 -44.86 5.44
N VAL A 976 21.15 -45.86 5.95
CA VAL A 976 22.23 -45.65 6.93
C VAL A 976 23.59 -45.66 6.24
N ILE A 977 24.40 -44.63 6.44
CA ILE A 977 25.74 -44.53 5.88
C ILE A 977 26.76 -44.78 6.98
N SER A 978 27.64 -45.77 6.80
CA SER A 978 28.65 -46.07 7.81
C SER A 978 29.88 -46.78 7.25
N HIS A 979 30.89 -46.87 8.10
CA HIS A 979 32.13 -47.61 7.88
C HIS A 979 32.33 -48.76 8.90
N VAL A 980 31.47 -48.84 9.92
CA VAL A 980 31.53 -49.90 10.96
C VAL A 980 31.15 -51.24 10.35
N GLU A 981 31.87 -52.30 10.73
CA GLU A 981 31.72 -53.61 10.08
C GLU A 981 30.50 -54.41 10.55
N SER A 982 30.09 -54.29 11.82
CA SER A 982 28.88 -54.96 12.35
C SER A 982 27.60 -54.60 11.59
N LEU A 983 27.50 -53.36 11.07
CA LEU A 983 26.40 -52.92 10.21
C LEU A 983 26.31 -53.71 8.90
N LYS A 984 27.43 -54.22 8.39
CA LYS A 984 27.49 -55.03 7.15
C LYS A 984 26.96 -56.45 7.35
N GLU A 985 26.91 -56.93 8.59
CA GLU A 985 26.41 -58.27 8.91
C GLU A 985 24.92 -58.27 9.25
N ARG A 986 24.40 -57.14 9.74
CA ARG A 986 23.02 -56.99 10.21
C ARG A 986 22.06 -56.48 9.13
N ILE A 987 22.44 -55.49 8.32
CA ILE A 987 21.58 -54.94 7.26
C ILE A 987 21.80 -55.71 5.95
N ALA A 988 20.80 -56.51 5.55
CA ALA A 988 20.88 -57.39 4.39
C ALA A 988 21.06 -56.65 3.05
N THR A 989 20.31 -55.56 2.83
CA THR A 989 20.35 -54.79 1.57
C THR A 989 21.43 -53.71 1.62
N GLN A 990 22.41 -53.77 0.70
CA GLN A 990 23.58 -52.88 0.75
C GLN A 990 23.91 -52.18 -0.58
N ILE A 991 24.37 -50.93 -0.45
CA ILE A 991 25.02 -50.17 -1.51
C ILE A 991 26.50 -50.12 -1.13
N GLN A 992 27.29 -51.04 -1.70
CA GLN A 992 28.70 -51.20 -1.41
C GLN A 992 29.56 -50.32 -2.34
N LEU A 993 30.36 -49.43 -1.76
CA LEU A 993 31.33 -48.61 -2.47
C LEU A 993 32.74 -49.17 -2.27
N THR A 994 33.34 -49.67 -3.35
CA THR A 994 34.72 -50.17 -3.37
C THR A 994 35.63 -49.18 -4.10
N GLN A 995 36.76 -48.82 -3.50
CA GLN A 995 37.74 -47.94 -4.13
C GLN A 995 38.79 -48.76 -4.87
N ASN A 996 39.10 -48.38 -6.11
CA ASN A 996 40.15 -48.99 -6.91
C ASN A 996 41.51 -48.30 -6.67
N GLY A 997 42.60 -48.96 -7.10
CA GLY A 997 43.98 -48.45 -6.92
C GLY A 997 44.30 -47.13 -7.66
N GLN A 998 43.37 -46.58 -8.45
CA GLN A 998 43.49 -45.26 -9.08
C GLN A 998 42.72 -44.16 -8.31
N GLY A 999 42.10 -44.50 -7.17
CA GLY A 999 41.36 -43.58 -6.31
C GLY A 999 39.88 -43.41 -6.68
N TYR A 1000 39.42 -43.96 -7.82
CA TYR A 1000 38.00 -43.94 -8.18
C TYR A 1000 37.24 -45.01 -7.39
N SER A 1001 35.96 -44.74 -7.11
CA SER A 1001 35.04 -45.66 -6.45
C SER A 1001 34.09 -46.28 -7.47
N ASN A 1002 33.73 -47.54 -7.25
CA ASN A 1002 32.67 -48.23 -7.97
C ASN A 1002 31.54 -48.60 -7.01
N LEU A 1003 30.29 -48.48 -7.48
CA LEU A 1003 29.08 -48.76 -6.72
C LEU A 1003 28.54 -50.14 -7.12
N LYS A 1004 28.19 -50.97 -6.14
CA LYS A 1004 27.50 -52.24 -6.34
C LYS A 1004 26.34 -52.34 -5.36
N ILE A 1005 25.15 -52.68 -5.86
CA ILE A 1005 24.01 -53.08 -5.03
C ILE A 1005 24.15 -54.58 -4.73
N VAL A 1006 23.96 -54.97 -3.48
CA VAL A 1006 24.07 -56.34 -2.94
C VAL A 1006 22.81 -56.65 -2.15
#